data_AF-A0A3P9MAG7-F1
#
_entry.id   AF-A0A3P9MAG7-F1
#
_cell.length_a   1.000
_cell.length_b   1.000
_cell.length_c   1.000
_cell.angle_alpha   90.00
_cell.angle_beta   90.00
_cell.angle_gamma   90.00
#
_symmetry.space_group_name_H-M   'P 1'
#
loop_
_entity.id
_entity.type
_entity.pdbx_description
1 polymer ?
#
loop_
_entity_poly.entity_id
_entity_poly.type
_entity_poly.pdbx_seq_one_letter_code
_entity_poly.pdbx_strand_id
1 'polypeptide(L)'
;MSDNQSWNSSGSEEDLEPKEEYGQAAGVAEFSGVLSKWTNYIHGWQDRWVVLKNNTLSYYKSQDETEYGCRGSLCLSKAVITPHEFDECRLDISVNDSVWYLRAHDPYHRNQWIDSIELHRNLRAGRTERAGVLGSVLIPPAPVDSGYGSESSLRRHGSMLSLISATSGYSATSTSSFKKGHSLREKLAEMETFRDILCRQVDTLQKYFDSCADAESRDELQRDKIMEDDEDDFPSTRTDGEFLHNNNGSREKLFQTLSLKGINGIDFKGEAITFKATTAGILATLTHCIDLMVKREDSWQKRLEKEMEKRRRIEESYKSALTELKKKSHFGGPDYEEGPNSLINEDEFFDAVEAALDRQDKMEEQCQTEKTRVQRSSPVPPGDVYSSSGSHRFADKPQAVIVRAVPHEVHRFSSEVEEMVQNHMTYSLQDVGGDANWQLVVEEGEMKVYRREVEENGIVLDPLKATHSVKGVTGHEVCHFFWDTAYRNDWETTIENFSIVETLSDNAMIVYQTHKRVWPASQRDVLYLSAMRKIVTNNENDPDTWLVCNFSVDHDDAQVSSRCVRAKINIAMICQTLVSPPEGDKEISRDNLLCKITYVANVNPGGWAPASVLRAVAKREYPKFLKRFTSYVQEKTAGKPILF
;
A
#
# COMPACT_ATOMS: atom_id res chain seq x y z
N MET A 1 -36.51 77.84 13.96
CA MET A 1 -37.37 78.30 15.07
C MET A 1 -38.21 77.11 15.50
N SER A 2 -38.26 76.69 16.75
CA SER A 2 -37.40 76.93 17.92
C SER A 2 -37.67 75.78 18.89
N ASP A 3 -36.70 75.40 19.72
CA ASP A 3 -36.96 74.51 20.86
C ASP A 3 -38.03 75.09 21.79
N ASN A 4 -38.73 74.23 22.55
CA ASN A 4 -38.75 74.44 23.99
C ASN A 4 -39.02 73.17 24.81
N GLN A 5 -38.47 73.16 26.02
CA GLN A 5 -38.45 72.04 26.96
C GLN A 5 -39.28 72.34 28.22
N SER A 6 -39.74 71.29 28.93
CA SER A 6 -39.89 71.23 30.40
C SER A 6 -40.14 69.76 30.80
N TRP A 7 -39.33 69.00 31.53
CA TRP A 7 -38.56 69.15 32.79
C TRP A 7 -39.36 69.05 34.11
N ASN A 8 -38.76 68.28 35.05
CA ASN A 8 -38.91 68.23 36.51
C ASN A 8 -40.04 67.39 37.17
N SER A 9 -39.84 66.75 38.34
CA SER A 9 -38.61 66.26 39.06
C SER A 9 -38.95 65.46 40.34
N SER A 10 -37.91 64.87 40.96
CA SER A 10 -37.77 64.35 42.36
C SER A 10 -37.77 62.81 42.56
N GLY A 11 -36.89 62.19 43.38
CA GLY A 11 -35.65 62.67 44.04
C GLY A 11 -35.43 62.16 45.49
N SER A 12 -34.45 61.26 45.70
CA SER A 12 -33.72 60.86 46.95
C SER A 12 -32.96 59.54 46.64
N GLU A 13 -31.62 59.36 46.72
CA GLU A 13 -30.70 59.43 47.89
C GLU A 13 -31.15 58.49 49.05
N GLU A 14 -30.37 57.58 49.64
CA GLU A 14 -28.92 57.22 49.66
C GLU A 14 -28.79 55.67 49.39
N ASP A 15 -27.66 54.98 49.15
CA ASP A 15 -26.46 54.85 49.99
C ASP A 15 -25.31 54.11 49.23
N LEU A 16 -24.05 54.22 49.70
CA LEU A 16 -22.83 53.71 49.03
C LEU A 16 -22.13 52.57 49.81
N GLU A 17 -21.79 51.45 49.16
CA GLU A 17 -20.58 50.67 49.51
C GLU A 17 -19.90 50.04 48.26
N PRO A 18 -18.56 49.91 48.24
CA PRO A 18 -17.80 49.61 47.02
C PRO A 18 -17.52 48.11 46.83
N LYS A 19 -17.55 47.62 45.57
CA LYS A 19 -16.92 46.34 45.22
C LYS A 19 -15.51 46.57 44.67
N GLU A 20 -14.56 46.14 45.48
CA GLU A 20 -13.12 46.33 45.34
C GLU A 20 -12.57 45.90 43.97
N GLU A 21 -11.63 46.69 43.44
CA GLU A 21 -10.79 46.32 42.31
C GLU A 21 -9.91 45.11 42.68
N TYR A 22 -10.26 43.92 42.19
CA TYR A 22 -9.34 42.79 42.25
C TYR A 22 -8.23 42.98 41.21
N GLY A 23 -7.03 43.27 41.73
CA GLY A 23 -5.93 43.85 40.98
C GLY A 23 -5.59 43.16 39.65
N GLN A 24 -5.51 43.97 38.60
CA GLN A 24 -4.83 43.62 37.37
C GLN A 24 -3.35 43.34 37.67
N ALA A 25 -3.00 42.06 37.80
CA ALA A 25 -1.65 41.64 37.54
C ALA A 25 -1.29 42.10 36.12
N ALA A 26 -0.19 42.85 35.97
CA ALA A 26 0.29 43.35 34.68
C ALA A 26 0.74 42.19 33.78
N GLY A 27 -0.23 41.48 33.20
CA GLY A 27 -0.07 40.56 32.09
C GLY A 27 -0.11 41.34 30.77
N VAL A 28 0.62 40.86 29.77
CA VAL A 28 0.60 41.49 28.45
C VAL A 28 -0.81 41.43 27.86
N ALA A 29 -1.17 42.52 27.19
CA ALA A 29 -2.48 42.71 26.60
C ALA A 29 -2.81 41.57 25.61
N GLU A 30 -4.06 41.14 25.64
CA GLU A 30 -4.61 40.20 24.68
C GLU A 30 -4.52 40.78 23.27
N PHE A 31 -3.87 40.05 22.37
CA PHE A 31 -3.73 40.46 20.97
C PHE A 31 -4.64 39.58 20.11
N SER A 32 -5.49 40.21 19.29
CA SER A 32 -6.48 39.48 18.51
C SER A 32 -6.75 40.16 17.18
N GLY A 33 -7.14 39.37 16.18
CA GLY A 33 -7.39 39.85 14.83
C GLY A 33 -7.72 38.71 13.87
N VAL A 34 -8.10 39.07 12.64
CA VAL A 34 -8.33 38.08 11.58
C VAL A 34 -6.99 37.69 10.94
N LEU A 35 -6.78 36.38 10.79
CA LEU A 35 -5.73 35.79 9.96
C LEU A 35 -6.36 34.75 9.04
N SER A 36 -5.94 34.69 7.78
CA SER A 36 -6.30 33.58 6.90
C SER A 36 -5.48 32.36 7.33
N LYS A 37 -6.13 31.32 7.83
CA LYS A 37 -5.52 30.06 8.25
C LYS A 37 -5.71 28.99 7.18
N TRP A 38 -4.68 28.22 6.86
CA TRP A 38 -4.84 27.01 6.05
C TRP A 38 -5.59 25.93 6.84
N THR A 39 -6.60 25.35 6.21
CA THR A 39 -7.49 24.34 6.81
C THR A 39 -7.22 22.96 6.19
N ASN A 40 -7.62 22.76 4.94
CA ASN A 40 -7.37 21.57 4.13
C ASN A 40 -7.36 21.93 2.62
N TYR A 41 -7.27 20.95 1.72
CA TYR A 41 -7.30 21.18 0.26
C TYR A 41 -8.69 21.57 -0.31
N ILE A 42 -9.76 21.29 0.45
CA ILE A 42 -11.15 21.57 0.07
C ILE A 42 -11.45 23.07 0.25
N HIS A 43 -11.21 23.58 1.47
CA HIS A 43 -11.53 24.97 1.85
C HIS A 43 -10.32 25.92 1.75
N GLY A 44 -9.09 25.38 1.73
CA GLY A 44 -7.86 26.15 1.51
C GLY A 44 -7.55 27.15 2.63
N TRP A 45 -7.23 28.38 2.24
CA TRP A 45 -7.08 29.51 3.16
C TRP A 45 -8.45 30.03 3.56
N GLN A 46 -8.72 30.06 4.86
CA GLN A 46 -9.98 30.50 5.43
C GLN A 46 -9.74 31.52 6.53
N ASP A 47 -10.49 32.61 6.54
CA ASP A 47 -10.36 33.63 7.58
C ASP A 47 -10.80 33.06 8.92
N ARG A 48 -9.99 33.34 9.95
CA ARG A 48 -10.19 32.93 11.33
C ARG A 48 -9.91 34.10 12.26
N TRP A 49 -10.74 34.25 13.26
CA TRP A 49 -10.45 35.15 14.38
C TRP A 49 -9.44 34.47 15.29
N VAL A 50 -8.23 35.00 15.34
CA VAL A 50 -7.12 34.48 16.15
C VAL A 50 -6.97 35.33 17.40
N VAL A 51 -6.77 34.68 18.53
CA VAL A 51 -6.62 35.31 19.86
C VAL A 51 -5.35 34.77 20.51
N LEU A 52 -4.46 35.68 20.87
CA LEU A 52 -3.23 35.42 21.61
C LEU A 52 -3.41 35.90 23.05
N LYS A 53 -3.42 34.96 23.99
CA LYS A 53 -3.67 35.22 25.41
C LYS A 53 -2.94 34.21 26.27
N ASN A 54 -2.31 34.66 27.36
CA ASN A 54 -1.70 33.78 28.37
C ASN A 54 -0.73 32.71 27.82
N ASN A 55 0.11 33.07 26.82
CA ASN A 55 1.06 32.15 26.15
C ASN A 55 0.36 31.01 25.37
N THR A 56 -0.88 31.23 24.98
CA THR A 56 -1.70 30.34 24.15
C THR A 56 -2.20 31.12 22.94
N LEU A 57 -2.05 30.55 21.76
CA LEU A 57 -2.64 31.04 20.52
C LEU A 57 -3.86 30.19 20.20
N SER A 58 -5.04 30.79 20.16
CA SER A 58 -6.32 30.12 19.89
C SER A 58 -6.99 30.71 18.66
N TYR A 59 -7.81 29.94 17.95
CA TYR A 59 -8.63 30.48 16.85
C TYR A 59 -10.09 30.05 16.88
N TYR A 60 -10.90 30.90 16.26
CA TYR A 60 -12.35 30.84 16.16
C TYR A 60 -12.74 31.11 14.69
N LYS A 61 -13.96 30.73 14.29
CA LYS A 61 -14.42 30.94 12.90
C LYS A 61 -14.63 32.42 12.58
N SER A 62 -15.18 33.18 13.52
CA SER A 62 -15.29 34.65 13.48
C SER A 62 -15.15 35.22 14.90
N GLN A 63 -15.10 36.55 15.01
CA GLN A 63 -15.08 37.25 16.29
C GLN A 63 -16.38 37.00 17.08
N ASP A 64 -17.53 37.03 16.40
CA ASP A 64 -18.85 36.79 16.98
C ASP A 64 -19.05 35.33 17.41
N GLU A 65 -18.33 34.39 16.80
CA GLU A 65 -18.39 32.96 17.16
C GLU A 65 -17.50 32.57 18.38
N THR A 66 -16.88 33.54 19.07
CA THR A 66 -16.01 33.24 20.22
C THR A 66 -16.73 32.53 21.38
N GLU A 67 -18.03 32.79 21.56
CA GLU A 67 -18.87 32.15 22.58
C GLU A 67 -19.23 30.67 22.26
N TYR A 68 -19.18 30.28 20.98
CA TYR A 68 -19.51 28.91 20.53
C TYR A 68 -18.34 27.92 20.63
N GLY A 69 -17.18 28.37 21.11
CA GLY A 69 -16.04 27.53 21.46
C GLY A 69 -14.82 27.68 20.56
N CYS A 70 -13.66 27.49 21.16
CA CYS A 70 -12.35 27.51 20.50
C CYS A 70 -12.23 26.35 19.50
N ARG A 71 -11.83 26.63 18.26
CA ARG A 71 -11.68 25.63 17.18
C ARG A 71 -10.35 24.90 17.24
N GLY A 72 -9.28 25.63 17.58
CA GLY A 72 -7.95 25.06 17.81
C GLY A 72 -7.12 25.96 18.72
N SER A 73 -6.26 25.37 19.54
CA SER A 73 -5.46 26.08 20.55
C SER A 73 -4.06 25.48 20.66
N LEU A 74 -3.04 26.35 20.68
CA LEU A 74 -1.63 25.99 20.61
C LEU A 74 -0.84 26.71 21.71
N CYS A 75 -0.11 25.94 22.52
CA CYS A 75 0.71 26.47 23.62
C CYS A 75 2.08 26.91 23.11
N LEU A 76 2.41 28.20 23.24
CA LEU A 76 3.59 28.80 22.62
C LEU A 76 4.93 28.46 23.29
N SER A 77 4.90 27.76 24.44
CA SER A 77 6.09 27.46 25.26
C SER A 77 7.22 26.75 24.50
N LYS A 78 6.88 25.99 23.44
CA LYS A 78 7.84 25.30 22.56
C LYS A 78 7.61 25.63 21.07
N ALA A 79 6.90 26.72 20.77
CA ALA A 79 6.61 27.08 19.39
C ALA A 79 7.87 27.55 18.66
N VAL A 80 8.05 27.07 17.44
CA VAL A 80 8.97 27.67 16.46
C VAL A 80 8.11 28.48 15.49
N ILE A 81 8.48 29.75 15.30
CA ILE A 81 7.81 30.67 14.38
C ILE A 81 8.75 30.86 13.20
N THR A 82 8.28 30.58 11.99
CA THR A 82 9.07 30.64 10.76
C THR A 82 8.37 31.58 9.77
N PRO A 83 8.94 32.75 9.42
CA PRO A 83 8.43 33.55 8.31
C PRO A 83 8.67 32.82 6.99
N HIS A 84 7.75 32.92 6.04
CA HIS A 84 7.88 32.23 4.75
C HIS A 84 8.86 32.96 3.82
N GLU A 85 9.78 32.23 3.18
CA GLU A 85 10.86 32.81 2.36
C GLU A 85 10.35 33.59 1.13
N PHE A 86 9.21 33.19 0.57
CA PHE A 86 8.66 33.74 -0.69
C PHE A 86 7.27 34.39 -0.58
N ASP A 87 6.64 34.34 0.60
CA ASP A 87 5.31 34.95 0.80
C ASP A 87 5.40 35.91 1.98
N GLU A 88 5.57 37.19 1.66
CA GLU A 88 5.80 38.23 2.66
C GLU A 88 4.64 38.42 3.64
N CYS A 89 3.46 37.84 3.38
CA CYS A 89 2.32 37.89 4.28
C CYS A 89 2.20 36.65 5.19
N ARG A 90 3.00 35.60 4.99
CA ARG A 90 2.83 34.30 5.66
C ARG A 90 3.82 34.06 6.81
N LEU A 91 3.30 33.47 7.88
CA LEU A 91 4.06 32.89 8.98
C LEU A 91 3.57 31.47 9.29
N ASP A 92 4.50 30.59 9.61
CA ASP A 92 4.23 29.21 10.00
C ASP A 92 4.60 29.02 11.48
N ILE A 93 3.73 28.38 12.25
CA ILE A 93 3.92 28.14 13.69
C ILE A 93 3.89 26.64 13.94
N SER A 94 5.01 26.07 14.41
CA SER A 94 5.10 24.64 14.72
C SER A 94 5.32 24.36 16.21
N VAL A 95 4.60 23.37 16.74
CA VAL A 95 4.76 22.84 18.11
C VAL A 95 4.70 21.32 18.04
N ASN A 96 5.83 20.66 18.33
CA ASN A 96 6.01 19.22 18.12
C ASN A 96 5.61 18.86 16.66
N ASP A 97 4.68 17.91 16.47
CA ASP A 97 4.20 17.47 15.15
C ASP A 97 3.06 18.33 14.58
N SER A 98 2.60 19.37 15.28
CA SER A 98 1.52 20.26 14.82
C SER A 98 2.08 21.52 14.17
N VAL A 99 1.61 21.85 12.97
CA VAL A 99 2.00 23.06 12.23
C VAL A 99 0.75 23.84 11.81
N TRP A 100 0.71 25.13 12.12
CA TRP A 100 -0.32 26.06 11.64
C TRP A 100 0.31 27.01 10.61
N TYR A 101 -0.29 27.04 9.42
CA TYR A 101 0.05 27.98 8.36
C TYR A 101 -0.92 29.17 8.44
N LEU A 102 -0.40 30.38 8.61
CA LEU A 102 -1.19 31.61 8.81
C LEU A 102 -0.71 32.70 7.85
N ARG A 103 -1.66 33.46 7.31
CA ARG A 103 -1.40 34.60 6.43
C ARG A 103 -2.06 35.85 7.00
N ALA A 104 -1.28 36.91 7.15
CA ALA A 104 -1.76 38.23 7.50
C ALA A 104 -2.22 38.99 6.25
N HIS A 105 -2.91 40.12 6.46
CA HIS A 105 -3.34 41.00 5.38
C HIS A 105 -2.16 41.57 4.57
N ASP A 106 -1.05 41.87 5.24
CA ASP A 106 0.16 42.45 4.65
C ASP A 106 1.42 42.12 5.49
N PRO A 107 2.64 42.40 4.99
CA PRO A 107 3.89 42.07 5.68
C PRO A 107 4.10 42.80 7.00
N TYR A 108 3.46 43.96 7.19
CA TYR A 108 3.53 44.73 8.43
C TYR A 108 2.72 44.05 9.53
N HIS A 109 1.47 43.66 9.24
CA HIS A 109 0.65 42.87 10.16
C HIS A 109 1.26 41.49 10.43
N ARG A 110 1.89 40.83 9.44
CA ARG A 110 2.65 39.59 9.67
C ARG A 110 3.73 39.79 10.75
N ASN A 111 4.52 40.86 10.66
CA ASN A 111 5.55 41.16 11.64
C ASN A 111 4.95 41.46 13.03
N GLN A 112 3.88 42.27 13.10
CA GLN A 112 3.18 42.52 14.37
C GLN A 112 2.70 41.23 15.05
N TRP A 113 2.21 40.25 14.28
CA TRP A 113 1.83 38.94 14.80
C TRP A 113 3.04 38.15 15.31
N ILE A 114 4.14 38.10 14.55
CA ILE A 114 5.40 37.45 14.97
C ILE A 114 5.90 38.06 16.29
N ASP A 115 6.08 39.38 16.32
CA ASP A 115 6.57 40.13 17.49
C ASP A 115 5.69 39.88 18.73
N SER A 116 4.37 39.89 18.56
CA SER A 116 3.41 39.66 19.64
C SER A 116 3.46 38.23 20.17
N ILE A 117 3.62 37.23 19.28
CA ILE A 117 3.75 35.81 19.61
C ILE A 117 5.06 35.54 20.35
N GLU A 118 6.18 36.10 19.88
CA GLU A 118 7.48 35.97 20.54
C GLU A 118 7.51 36.64 21.91
N LEU A 119 6.90 37.83 22.04
CA LEU A 119 6.72 38.50 23.33
C LEU A 119 5.96 37.59 24.32
N HIS A 120 4.84 37.02 23.90
CA HIS A 120 4.04 36.10 24.74
C HIS A 120 4.79 34.82 25.13
N ARG A 121 5.61 34.27 24.22
CA ARG A 121 6.48 33.12 24.47
C ARG A 121 7.56 33.42 25.52
N ASN A 122 8.22 34.56 25.40
CA ASN A 122 9.40 34.89 26.21
C ASN A 122 9.06 35.28 27.66
N LEU A 123 7.87 35.86 27.90
CA LEU A 123 7.42 36.27 29.24
C LEU A 123 7.31 35.13 30.25
N ARG A 124 6.99 33.91 29.81
CA ARG A 124 6.93 32.74 30.69
C ARG A 124 8.32 32.13 30.93
N ALA A 125 9.20 32.15 29.94
CA ALA A 125 10.57 31.66 30.07
C ALA A 125 11.34 32.43 31.16
N GLY A 126 11.30 33.77 31.13
CA GLY A 126 11.94 34.63 32.15
C GLY A 126 11.33 34.52 33.57
N ARG A 127 10.18 33.86 33.74
CA ARG A 127 9.59 33.56 35.05
C ARG A 127 10.16 32.29 35.68
N THR A 128 10.65 31.34 34.87
CA THR A 128 11.28 30.10 35.34
C THR A 128 12.67 30.37 35.90
N GLU A 129 13.45 31.27 35.29
CA GLU A 129 14.80 31.59 35.75
C GLU A 129 14.83 32.40 37.05
N ARG A 130 13.83 33.27 37.28
CA ARG A 130 13.76 34.11 38.50
C ARG A 130 13.35 33.36 39.79
N ALA A 131 13.11 32.06 39.72
CA ALA A 131 12.87 31.21 40.89
C ALA A 131 14.16 30.62 41.50
N GLY A 132 15.32 30.77 40.84
CA GLY A 132 16.63 30.41 41.38
C GLY A 132 17.40 31.64 41.84
N VAL A 133 17.67 31.76 43.15
CA VAL A 133 18.33 32.93 43.74
C VAL A 133 19.87 32.77 43.77
N LEU A 134 20.56 33.82 43.27
CA LEU A 134 22.00 34.15 43.38
C LEU A 134 23.03 33.27 42.64
N GLY A 135 23.85 33.90 41.77
CA GLY A 135 25.23 33.44 41.55
C GLY A 135 25.90 33.71 40.19
N SER A 136 26.40 34.94 39.97
CA SER A 136 27.47 35.31 39.01
C SER A 136 27.25 35.21 37.48
N VAL A 137 27.63 36.30 36.81
CA VAL A 137 27.95 36.39 35.38
C VAL A 137 29.34 35.80 35.10
N LEU A 138 29.53 35.14 33.94
CA LEU A 138 30.75 35.18 33.10
C LEU A 138 30.48 34.47 31.75
N ILE A 139 31.22 34.85 30.69
CA ILE A 139 31.09 34.34 29.31
C ILE A 139 32.22 33.30 29.00
N PRO A 140 32.32 32.67 27.80
CA PRO A 140 32.35 31.20 27.61
C PRO A 140 33.79 30.66 27.37
N PRO A 141 34.03 29.36 27.07
CA PRO A 141 33.79 28.78 25.73
C PRO A 141 33.41 27.27 25.70
N ALA A 142 33.19 26.70 24.50
CA ALA A 142 33.23 25.25 24.24
C ALA A 142 34.70 24.73 24.24
N PRO A 143 35.00 23.42 24.41
CA PRO A 143 34.84 22.46 23.29
C PRO A 143 34.68 20.93 23.63
N VAL A 144 34.40 20.15 22.57
CA VAL A 144 34.67 18.72 22.24
C VAL A 144 34.81 17.56 23.28
N ASP A 145 34.15 16.47 22.90
CA ASP A 145 34.53 15.04 22.88
C ASP A 145 34.85 14.14 24.11
N SER A 146 34.35 12.91 23.93
CA SER A 146 34.86 11.59 24.36
C SER A 146 34.46 10.99 25.72
N GLY A 147 33.91 9.76 25.64
CA GLY A 147 34.60 8.60 26.20
C GLY A 147 34.00 7.90 27.42
N TYR A 148 33.56 6.64 27.22
CA TYR A 148 33.32 5.58 28.24
C TYR A 148 32.25 5.86 29.34
N GLY A 149 31.39 4.93 29.74
CA GLY A 149 31.27 3.51 29.41
C GLY A 149 31.47 2.61 30.64
N SER A 150 30.38 2.05 31.20
CA SER A 150 30.36 0.76 31.89
C SER A 150 28.94 0.31 32.26
N GLU A 151 28.77 -1.01 32.38
CA GLU A 151 27.49 -1.71 32.32
C GLU A 151 26.92 -2.15 33.68
N SER A 152 25.64 -2.52 33.63
CA SER A 152 25.04 -3.64 34.37
C SER A 152 24.78 -3.52 35.89
N SER A 153 23.50 -3.48 36.25
CA SER A 153 22.92 -4.67 36.90
C SER A 153 21.40 -4.76 36.82
N LEU A 154 20.98 -5.89 36.26
CA LEU A 154 19.64 -6.45 36.15
C LEU A 154 18.76 -6.29 37.40
N ARG A 155 17.47 -5.98 37.22
CA ARG A 155 16.38 -6.97 37.35
C ARG A 155 14.98 -6.41 37.04
N ARG A 156 14.31 -7.07 36.09
CA ARG A 156 12.87 -7.40 36.06
C ARG A 156 11.86 -6.28 36.40
N HIS A 157 11.24 -5.71 35.37
CA HIS A 157 9.79 -5.81 35.18
C HIS A 157 9.46 -5.77 33.68
N GLY A 158 8.45 -6.52 33.25
CA GLY A 158 8.18 -6.77 31.83
C GLY A 158 7.50 -5.62 31.10
N SER A 159 7.85 -5.42 29.84
CA SER A 159 7.22 -4.46 28.92
C SER A 159 5.74 -4.76 28.69
N MET A 160 4.89 -3.71 28.72
CA MET A 160 3.60 -3.68 28.03
C MET A 160 3.33 -2.28 27.46
N LEU A 161 4.01 -1.94 26.37
CA LEU A 161 3.64 -0.83 25.47
C LEU A 161 3.86 -1.30 24.02
N SER A 162 2.82 -1.87 23.41
CA SER A 162 2.67 -2.10 21.97
C SER A 162 1.19 -2.36 21.66
N LEU A 163 0.39 -1.30 21.51
CA LEU A 163 -0.97 -1.39 20.96
C LEU A 163 -0.94 -0.93 19.49
N ILE A 164 -0.55 -1.85 18.60
CA ILE A 164 -0.87 -1.77 17.18
C ILE A 164 -1.42 -3.13 16.76
N SER A 165 -2.69 -3.15 16.34
CA SER A 165 -3.33 -4.29 15.67
C SER A 165 -2.62 -4.51 14.31
N ALA A 166 -2.21 -5.71 13.88
CA ALA A 166 -2.84 -7.02 13.95
C ALA A 166 -4.05 -7.23 13.00
N THR A 167 -3.93 -6.81 11.73
CA THR A 167 -4.82 -7.21 10.63
C THR A 167 -4.11 -7.43 9.28
N SER A 168 -3.22 -8.41 9.20
CA SER A 168 -2.86 -9.10 7.94
C SER A 168 -2.08 -10.38 8.25
N GLY A 169 -2.81 -11.48 8.40
CA GLY A 169 -2.22 -12.79 8.62
C GLY A 169 -1.74 -13.45 7.33
N TYR A 170 -0.83 -14.42 7.49
CA TYR A 170 -0.51 -15.49 6.54
C TYR A 170 0.40 -15.13 5.36
N SER A 171 1.71 -15.20 5.63
CA SER A 171 2.61 -15.93 4.74
C SER A 171 3.32 -17.03 5.52
N ALA A 172 3.57 -18.15 4.85
CA ALA A 172 3.96 -19.39 5.50
C ALA A 172 5.45 -19.45 5.86
N THR A 173 5.77 -19.99 7.02
CA THR A 173 6.76 -21.08 7.13
C THR A 173 6.62 -21.82 8.47
N SER A 174 6.55 -23.15 8.40
CA SER A 174 6.96 -24.08 9.47
C SER A 174 6.21 -24.08 10.82
N THR A 175 4.91 -24.39 10.79
CA THR A 175 4.42 -25.53 11.60
C THR A 175 3.73 -26.54 10.69
N SER A 176 4.44 -27.63 10.37
CA SER A 176 3.88 -28.79 9.69
C SER A 176 2.82 -29.47 10.55
N SER A 177 1.91 -30.20 9.89
CA SER A 177 0.97 -31.15 10.52
C SER A 177 -0.35 -30.62 11.12
N PHE A 178 -1.05 -29.75 10.41
CA PHE A 178 -2.53 -29.79 10.38
C PHE A 178 -3.05 -30.07 8.97
N LYS A 179 -2.72 -31.26 8.44
CA LYS A 179 -3.50 -31.85 7.34
C LYS A 179 -4.92 -32.05 7.85
N LYS A 180 -5.89 -31.35 7.25
CA LYS A 180 -7.36 -31.50 7.36
C LYS A 180 -7.78 -32.59 8.38
N GLY A 181 -7.67 -32.24 9.66
CA GLY A 181 -7.85 -33.21 10.74
C GLY A 181 -9.33 -33.52 10.88
N HIS A 182 -9.70 -34.77 10.62
CA HIS A 182 -10.98 -35.32 11.07
C HIS A 182 -11.20 -34.93 12.53
N SER A 183 -12.37 -34.40 12.85
CA SER A 183 -12.69 -34.06 14.24
C SER A 183 -12.52 -35.29 15.14
N LEU A 184 -12.16 -35.10 16.42
CA LEU A 184 -12.03 -36.23 17.34
C LEU A 184 -13.36 -37.00 17.42
N ARG A 185 -14.49 -36.29 17.32
CA ARG A 185 -15.83 -36.80 17.05
C ARG A 185 -15.96 -37.71 15.81
N GLU A 186 -15.43 -37.36 14.64
CA GLU A 186 -15.40 -38.27 13.47
C GLU A 186 -14.59 -39.54 13.76
N LYS A 187 -13.42 -39.39 14.39
CA LYS A 187 -12.58 -40.54 14.75
C LYS A 187 -13.21 -41.43 15.83
N LEU A 188 -14.02 -40.87 16.72
CA LEU A 188 -14.82 -41.65 17.67
C LEU A 188 -15.94 -42.43 16.96
N ALA A 189 -16.67 -41.80 16.05
CA ALA A 189 -17.69 -42.50 15.24
C ALA A 189 -17.08 -43.61 14.36
N GLU A 190 -15.88 -43.40 13.80
CA GLU A 190 -15.11 -44.46 13.14
C GLU A 190 -14.75 -45.59 14.11
N MET A 191 -14.25 -45.28 15.31
CA MET A 191 -13.90 -46.29 16.33
C MET A 191 -15.11 -47.10 16.83
N GLU A 192 -16.26 -46.46 17.01
CA GLU A 192 -17.54 -47.14 17.32
C GLU A 192 -17.94 -48.08 16.17
N THR A 193 -17.82 -47.62 14.92
CA THR A 193 -18.09 -48.45 13.74
C THR A 193 -17.14 -49.65 13.65
N PHE A 194 -15.83 -49.46 13.93
CA PHE A 194 -14.86 -50.56 13.96
C PHE A 194 -15.12 -51.54 15.10
N ARG A 195 -15.51 -51.06 16.28
CA ARG A 195 -15.94 -51.91 17.40
C ARG A 195 -17.12 -52.79 17.00
N ASP A 196 -18.13 -52.24 16.35
CA ASP A 196 -19.32 -52.99 15.94
C ASP A 196 -19.02 -54.02 14.82
N ILE A 197 -18.08 -53.71 13.91
CA ILE A 197 -17.55 -54.68 12.95
C ILE A 197 -16.80 -55.81 13.67
N LEU A 198 -15.94 -55.47 14.64
CA LEU A 198 -15.20 -56.45 15.44
C LEU A 198 -16.13 -57.36 16.24
N CYS A 199 -17.19 -56.83 16.88
CA CYS A 199 -18.22 -57.63 17.54
C CYS A 199 -18.82 -58.67 16.58
N ARG A 200 -19.25 -58.27 15.38
CA ARG A 200 -19.83 -59.18 14.38
C ARG A 200 -18.83 -60.23 13.89
N GLN A 201 -17.56 -59.86 13.75
CA GLN A 201 -16.48 -60.79 13.36
C GLN A 201 -16.19 -61.81 14.48
N VAL A 202 -16.13 -61.37 15.74
CA VAL A 202 -16.02 -62.23 16.92
C VAL A 202 -17.21 -63.19 17.00
N ASP A 203 -18.44 -62.71 16.83
CA ASP A 203 -19.64 -63.56 16.82
C ASP A 203 -19.60 -64.63 15.72
N THR A 204 -19.05 -64.29 14.54
CA THR A 204 -18.91 -65.23 13.42
C THR A 204 -17.83 -66.26 13.70
N LEU A 205 -16.70 -65.85 14.28
CA LEU A 205 -15.61 -66.77 14.62
C LEU A 205 -15.99 -67.67 15.80
N GLN A 206 -16.71 -67.13 16.80
CA GLN A 206 -17.26 -67.91 17.91
C GLN A 206 -18.21 -68.99 17.39
N LYS A 207 -19.12 -68.66 16.46
CA LYS A 207 -20.01 -69.66 15.83
C LYS A 207 -19.24 -70.76 15.10
N TYR A 208 -18.09 -70.45 14.51
CA TYR A 208 -17.22 -71.46 13.90
C TYR A 208 -16.60 -72.39 14.97
N PHE A 209 -16.00 -71.82 16.02
CA PHE A 209 -15.48 -72.60 17.16
C PHE A 209 -16.55 -73.46 17.84
N ASP A 210 -17.73 -72.90 18.10
CA ASP A 210 -18.87 -73.61 18.69
C ASP A 210 -19.33 -74.75 17.75
N SER A 211 -19.40 -74.53 16.44
CA SER A 211 -19.75 -75.56 15.45
C SER A 211 -18.71 -76.69 15.36
N CYS A 212 -17.42 -76.38 15.54
CA CYS A 212 -16.35 -77.38 15.60
C CYS A 212 -16.45 -78.21 16.89
N ALA A 213 -16.65 -77.58 18.04
CA ALA A 213 -16.84 -78.28 19.32
C ALA A 213 -18.12 -79.16 19.33
N ASP A 214 -19.21 -78.69 18.72
CA ASP A 214 -20.44 -79.49 18.55
C ASP A 214 -20.20 -80.69 17.62
N ALA A 215 -19.37 -80.55 16.59
CA ALA A 215 -19.02 -81.66 15.69
C ALA A 215 -18.18 -82.75 16.40
N GLU A 216 -17.23 -82.36 17.26
CA GLU A 216 -16.50 -83.32 18.10
C GLU A 216 -17.44 -84.05 19.08
N SER A 217 -18.36 -83.34 19.73
CA SER A 217 -19.33 -83.95 20.66
C SER A 217 -20.28 -84.95 19.97
N ARG A 218 -20.56 -84.77 18.68
CA ARG A 218 -21.37 -85.69 17.89
C ARG A 218 -20.60 -86.95 17.49
N ASP A 219 -19.28 -86.87 17.25
CA ASP A 219 -18.44 -88.04 16.96
C ASP A 219 -18.22 -88.92 18.21
N GLU A 220 -18.29 -88.34 19.41
CA GLU A 220 -18.39 -89.10 20.68
C GLU A 220 -19.76 -89.76 20.82
N LEU A 221 -20.86 -89.00 20.74
CA LEU A 221 -22.22 -89.54 20.93
C LEU A 221 -22.66 -90.56 19.87
N GLN A 222 -22.12 -90.49 18.65
CA GLN A 222 -22.39 -91.47 17.60
C GLN A 222 -21.56 -92.76 17.77
N ARG A 223 -20.50 -92.73 18.59
CA ARG A 223 -19.72 -93.91 18.99
C ARG A 223 -20.41 -94.70 20.09
N ASP A 224 -21.07 -94.03 21.02
CA ASP A 224 -21.87 -94.64 22.09
C ASP A 224 -23.23 -95.21 21.62
N LYS A 225 -23.76 -94.75 20.47
CA LYS A 225 -25.06 -95.20 19.94
C LYS A 225 -25.06 -96.49 19.10
N ILE A 226 -23.97 -97.27 19.14
CA ILE A 226 -23.84 -98.54 18.39
C ILE A 226 -24.14 -99.78 19.27
N MET A 227 -24.49 -99.60 20.55
CA MET A 227 -24.90 -100.68 21.44
C MET A 227 -26.35 -100.52 21.93
N GLU A 228 -27.23 -101.34 21.34
CA GLU A 228 -28.52 -101.89 21.87
C GLU A 228 -29.64 -100.84 22.12
N ASP A 229 -30.71 -100.78 21.30
CA ASP A 229 -31.89 -101.69 21.19
C ASP A 229 -32.67 -101.89 22.51
N ASP A 230 -33.88 -101.31 22.65
CA ASP A 230 -35.13 -102.00 22.26
C ASP A 230 -36.45 -101.19 22.53
N GLU A 231 -37.43 -101.41 21.64
CA GLU A 231 -38.93 -101.35 21.75
C GLU A 231 -39.74 -100.04 22.06
N ASP A 232 -40.61 -99.70 21.08
CA ASP A 232 -42.05 -99.30 21.13
C ASP A 232 -42.58 -98.09 21.96
N ASP A 233 -43.63 -97.32 21.57
CA ASP A 233 -44.70 -97.46 20.55
C ASP A 233 -45.15 -96.05 19.99
N PHE A 234 -45.89 -96.02 18.86
CA PHE A 234 -46.52 -94.84 18.20
C PHE A 234 -48.04 -94.75 18.56
N PRO A 235 -49.02 -94.13 17.83
CA PRO A 235 -49.04 -93.25 16.63
C PRO A 235 -49.76 -91.86 16.82
N SER A 236 -49.36 -90.75 16.18
CA SER A 236 -49.57 -90.28 14.77
C SER A 236 -50.93 -89.65 14.40
N THR A 237 -50.90 -88.42 13.85
CA THR A 237 -51.62 -87.87 12.65
C THR A 237 -51.27 -86.36 12.52
N ARG A 238 -50.60 -85.85 11.47
CA ARG A 238 -51.00 -85.61 10.04
C ARG A 238 -52.20 -84.65 9.89
N THR A 239 -52.38 -83.75 8.92
CA THR A 239 -51.83 -83.45 7.55
C THR A 239 -52.14 -81.96 7.24
N ASP A 240 -51.56 -81.20 6.27
CA ASP A 240 -50.31 -81.22 5.46
C ASP A 240 -50.21 -79.85 4.68
N GLY A 241 -49.21 -79.61 3.80
CA GLY A 241 -49.23 -78.41 2.92
C GLY A 241 -47.95 -78.01 2.13
N GLU A 242 -47.95 -78.26 0.81
CA GLU A 242 -46.85 -78.07 -0.15
C GLU A 242 -46.60 -76.60 -0.59
N PHE A 243 -45.35 -76.21 -0.93
CA PHE A 243 -44.87 -76.11 -2.34
C PHE A 243 -43.40 -75.63 -2.50
N LEU A 244 -42.90 -75.78 -3.73
CA LEU A 244 -41.50 -75.72 -4.17
C LEU A 244 -41.07 -74.39 -4.85
N HIS A 245 -39.75 -74.24 -5.03
CA HIS A 245 -39.02 -73.30 -5.92
C HIS A 245 -38.99 -71.80 -5.49
N ASN A 246 -37.95 -71.01 -5.78
CA ASN A 246 -36.80 -71.19 -6.69
C ASN A 246 -35.49 -70.52 -6.19
N ASN A 247 -34.36 -70.89 -6.80
CA ASN A 247 -33.04 -70.23 -6.74
C ASN A 247 -33.14 -68.69 -6.93
N ASN A 248 -32.21 -67.86 -6.43
CA ASN A 248 -30.78 -67.84 -6.78
C ASN A 248 -30.03 -66.80 -5.90
N GLY A 249 -28.70 -66.95 -5.68
CA GLY A 249 -27.95 -65.89 -4.93
C GLY A 249 -26.57 -66.21 -4.33
N SER A 250 -26.10 -67.46 -4.43
CA SER A 250 -24.71 -67.93 -4.19
C SER A 250 -23.67 -66.96 -3.55
N ARG A 251 -23.46 -67.06 -2.22
CA ARG A 251 -22.16 -66.65 -1.61
C ARG A 251 -21.70 -67.46 -0.38
N GLU A 252 -22.31 -68.60 -0.09
CA GLU A 252 -22.05 -69.39 1.13
C GLU A 252 -21.04 -70.54 0.96
N LYS A 253 -20.33 -70.62 -0.18
CA LYS A 253 -19.34 -71.67 -0.46
C LYS A 253 -17.89 -71.23 -0.19
N LEU A 254 -17.57 -70.86 1.05
CA LEU A 254 -16.20 -70.58 1.47
C LEU A 254 -15.71 -71.27 2.75
N PHE A 255 -16.55 -72.07 3.41
CA PHE A 255 -16.13 -73.02 4.45
C PHE A 255 -16.56 -74.43 4.06
N GLN A 256 -15.96 -74.93 2.98
CA GLN A 256 -16.01 -76.34 2.65
C GLN A 256 -15.26 -77.12 3.73
N THR A 257 -15.93 -78.11 4.34
CA THR A 257 -15.43 -78.94 5.44
C THR A 257 -14.04 -79.52 5.14
N LEU A 258 -12.99 -78.87 5.63
CA LEU A 258 -11.66 -79.44 5.65
C LEU A 258 -11.67 -80.59 6.65
N SER A 259 -11.61 -81.81 6.12
CA SER A 259 -11.55 -83.07 6.87
C SER A 259 -10.34 -83.06 7.82
N LEU A 260 -10.55 -82.66 9.08
CA LEU A 260 -9.53 -82.57 10.11
C LEU A 260 -9.17 -83.94 10.73
N LYS A 261 -9.21 -85.03 9.95
CA LYS A 261 -8.54 -86.29 10.28
C LYS A 261 -7.02 -86.08 10.21
N GLY A 262 -6.46 -85.45 11.24
CA GLY A 262 -5.04 -85.12 11.28
C GLY A 262 -4.56 -84.12 12.34
N ILE A 263 -5.41 -83.58 13.22
CA ILE A 263 -4.94 -82.79 14.38
C ILE A 263 -5.50 -83.33 15.69
N ASN A 264 -4.96 -84.47 16.13
CA ASN A 264 -5.19 -84.95 17.48
C ASN A 264 -4.50 -83.99 18.48
N GLY A 265 -5.27 -83.29 19.31
CA GLY A 265 -4.72 -82.53 20.45
C GLY A 265 -5.18 -81.07 20.60
N ILE A 266 -6.04 -80.55 19.74
CA ILE A 266 -6.69 -79.25 19.95
C ILE A 266 -8.00 -79.48 20.72
N ASP A 267 -8.11 -78.93 21.93
CA ASP A 267 -9.37 -78.87 22.66
C ASP A 267 -10.18 -77.67 22.13
N PHE A 268 -10.96 -77.89 21.07
CA PHE A 268 -11.75 -76.81 20.46
C PHE A 268 -12.76 -76.22 21.44
N LYS A 269 -13.21 -76.97 22.45
CA LYS A 269 -14.14 -76.49 23.48
C LYS A 269 -13.43 -75.57 24.47
N GLY A 270 -12.23 -75.93 24.93
CA GLY A 270 -11.35 -75.09 25.75
C GLY A 270 -10.89 -73.83 25.01
N GLU A 271 -10.54 -73.96 23.72
CA GLU A 271 -10.20 -72.82 22.85
C GLU A 271 -11.41 -71.91 22.60
N ALA A 272 -12.60 -72.44 22.34
CA ALA A 272 -13.83 -71.66 22.18
C ALA A 272 -14.15 -70.83 23.44
N ILE A 273 -14.00 -71.41 24.63
CA ILE A 273 -14.21 -70.72 25.91
C ILE A 273 -13.13 -69.65 26.14
N THR A 274 -11.88 -69.96 25.83
CA THR A 274 -10.74 -69.03 25.99
C THR A 274 -10.84 -67.86 25.02
N PHE A 275 -11.23 -68.12 23.76
CA PHE A 275 -11.50 -67.11 22.75
C PHE A 275 -12.65 -66.20 23.19
N LYS A 276 -13.78 -66.76 23.67
CA LYS A 276 -14.92 -66.01 24.21
C LYS A 276 -14.54 -65.09 25.37
N ALA A 277 -13.79 -65.62 26.35
CA ALA A 277 -13.34 -64.85 27.51
C ALA A 277 -12.37 -63.72 27.11
N THR A 278 -11.41 -64.01 26.24
CA THR A 278 -10.40 -63.05 25.79
C THR A 278 -11.02 -61.93 24.94
N THR A 279 -11.88 -62.28 23.98
CA THR A 279 -12.57 -61.31 23.13
C THR A 279 -13.54 -60.43 23.92
N ALA A 280 -14.28 -61.00 24.88
CA ALA A 280 -15.12 -60.21 25.79
C ALA A 280 -14.30 -59.19 26.61
N GLY A 281 -13.12 -59.59 27.12
CA GLY A 281 -12.21 -58.68 27.83
C GLY A 281 -11.67 -57.54 26.95
N ILE A 282 -11.29 -57.86 25.70
CA ILE A 282 -10.82 -56.87 24.73
C ILE A 282 -11.94 -55.89 24.35
N LEU A 283 -13.15 -56.39 24.05
CA LEU A 283 -14.30 -55.55 23.69
C LEU A 283 -14.77 -54.66 24.85
N ALA A 284 -14.74 -55.16 26.09
CA ALA A 284 -15.01 -54.36 27.29
C ALA A 284 -13.98 -53.24 27.45
N THR A 285 -12.69 -53.54 27.26
CA THR A 285 -11.60 -52.55 27.34
C THR A 285 -11.72 -51.49 26.24
N LEU A 286 -12.01 -51.90 25.00
CA LEU A 286 -12.23 -50.98 23.88
C LEU A 286 -13.44 -50.05 24.13
N THR A 287 -14.54 -50.59 24.65
CA THR A 287 -15.72 -49.81 25.05
C THR A 287 -15.37 -48.76 26.11
N HIS A 288 -14.62 -49.15 27.15
CA HIS A 288 -14.18 -48.23 28.20
C HIS A 288 -13.26 -47.11 27.68
N CYS A 289 -12.36 -47.42 26.74
CA CYS A 289 -11.52 -46.42 26.10
C CYS A 289 -12.33 -45.41 25.28
N ILE A 290 -13.33 -45.85 24.53
CA ILE A 290 -14.25 -44.97 23.79
C ILE A 290 -15.02 -44.06 24.78
N ASP A 291 -15.59 -44.61 25.86
CA ASP A 291 -16.30 -43.83 26.88
C ASP A 291 -15.44 -42.71 27.49
N LEU A 292 -14.16 -42.99 27.76
CA LEU A 292 -13.21 -42.00 28.30
C LEU A 292 -12.89 -40.91 27.28
N MET A 293 -12.80 -41.25 26.00
CA MET A 293 -12.57 -40.28 24.93
C MET A 293 -13.82 -39.42 24.66
N VAL A 294 -15.03 -39.99 24.69
CA VAL A 294 -16.30 -39.25 24.60
C VAL A 294 -16.43 -38.26 25.77
N LYS A 295 -16.19 -38.70 27.02
CA LYS A 295 -16.19 -37.81 28.20
C LYS A 295 -15.16 -36.67 28.09
N ARG A 296 -14.01 -36.93 27.45
CA ARG A 296 -12.98 -35.91 27.18
C ARG A 296 -13.46 -34.92 26.11
N GLU A 297 -14.05 -35.39 25.02
CA GLU A 297 -14.58 -34.53 23.95
C GLU A 297 -15.70 -33.63 24.48
N ASP A 298 -16.67 -34.17 25.21
CA ASP A 298 -17.73 -33.41 25.88
C ASP A 298 -17.20 -32.29 26.80
N SER A 299 -16.13 -32.59 27.53
CA SER A 299 -15.47 -31.63 28.44
C SER A 299 -14.75 -30.52 27.65
N TRP A 300 -14.15 -30.86 26.51
CA TRP A 300 -13.53 -29.89 25.59
C TRP A 300 -14.58 -29.03 24.88
N GLN A 301 -15.66 -29.62 24.40
CA GLN A 301 -16.76 -28.92 23.75
C GLN A 301 -17.39 -27.87 24.68
N LYS A 302 -17.68 -28.25 25.94
CA LYS A 302 -18.19 -27.33 26.98
C LYS A 302 -17.20 -26.22 27.36
N ARG A 303 -15.90 -26.39 27.13
CA ARG A 303 -14.89 -25.33 27.30
C ARG A 303 -14.85 -24.41 26.09
N LEU A 304 -14.89 -24.97 24.88
CA LEU A 304 -14.91 -24.23 23.62
C LEU A 304 -16.16 -23.33 23.53
N GLU A 305 -17.35 -23.85 23.85
CA GLU A 305 -18.60 -23.09 23.90
C GLU A 305 -18.52 -21.91 24.89
N LYS A 306 -17.95 -22.12 26.09
CA LYS A 306 -17.73 -21.05 27.06
C LYS A 306 -16.77 -19.97 26.54
N GLU A 307 -15.75 -20.35 25.79
CA GLU A 307 -14.79 -19.39 25.24
C GLU A 307 -15.36 -18.63 24.03
N MET A 308 -16.15 -19.30 23.19
CA MET A 308 -16.93 -18.67 22.12
C MET A 308 -17.95 -17.66 22.68
N GLU A 309 -18.66 -18.01 23.76
CA GLU A 309 -19.63 -17.14 24.40
C GLU A 309 -18.97 -15.92 25.08
N LYS A 310 -17.79 -16.08 25.70
CA LYS A 310 -16.97 -14.95 26.16
C LYS A 310 -16.57 -14.05 24.99
N ARG A 311 -16.05 -14.64 23.90
CA ARG A 311 -15.63 -13.89 22.71
C ARG A 311 -16.79 -13.10 22.11
N ARG A 312 -17.97 -13.70 22.00
CA ARG A 312 -19.21 -13.04 21.55
C ARG A 312 -19.55 -11.85 22.43
N ARG A 313 -19.54 -12.01 23.76
CA ARG A 313 -19.81 -10.90 24.71
C ARG A 313 -18.78 -9.77 24.61
N ILE A 314 -17.50 -10.10 24.43
CA ILE A 314 -16.44 -9.09 24.27
C ILE A 314 -16.62 -8.36 22.94
N GLU A 315 -16.92 -9.07 21.85
CA GLU A 315 -17.18 -8.49 20.53
C GLU A 315 -18.44 -7.61 20.52
N GLU A 316 -19.50 -8.00 21.22
CA GLU A 316 -20.70 -7.19 21.43
C GLU A 316 -20.42 -5.96 22.29
N SER A 317 -19.64 -6.09 23.37
CA SER A 317 -19.24 -4.94 24.18
C SER A 317 -18.34 -3.98 23.40
N TYR A 318 -17.46 -4.48 22.53
CA TYR A 318 -16.63 -3.69 21.63
C TYR A 318 -17.48 -2.98 20.57
N LYS A 319 -18.44 -3.67 19.93
CA LYS A 319 -19.38 -3.07 18.97
C LYS A 319 -20.26 -2.00 19.63
N SER A 320 -20.71 -2.24 20.86
CA SER A 320 -21.46 -1.27 21.66
C SER A 320 -20.60 -0.04 21.99
N ALA A 321 -19.38 -0.25 22.51
CA ALA A 321 -18.43 0.83 22.81
C ALA A 321 -18.04 1.64 21.56
N LEU A 322 -17.85 0.99 20.41
CA LEU A 322 -17.61 1.65 19.11
C LEU A 322 -18.83 2.48 18.67
N THR A 323 -20.04 1.99 18.94
CA THR A 323 -21.29 2.71 18.64
C THR A 323 -21.49 3.88 19.61
N GLU A 324 -21.12 3.75 20.89
CA GLU A 324 -21.05 4.87 21.82
C GLU A 324 -19.98 5.89 21.42
N LEU A 325 -18.80 5.46 20.94
CA LEU A 325 -17.77 6.36 20.43
C LEU A 325 -18.28 7.18 19.25
N LYS A 326 -18.98 6.52 18.31
CA LYS A 326 -19.68 7.15 17.17
C LYS A 326 -20.89 8.01 17.57
N LYS A 327 -21.46 7.85 18.77
CA LYS A 327 -22.51 8.72 19.32
C LYS A 327 -21.95 9.87 20.16
N LYS A 328 -20.76 9.70 20.75
CA LYS A 328 -20.04 10.72 21.53
C LYS A 328 -19.24 11.70 20.66
N SER A 329 -19.20 11.51 19.34
CA SER A 329 -18.76 12.54 18.37
C SER A 329 -19.79 13.67 18.20
N HIS A 330 -20.37 14.16 19.30
CA HIS A 330 -21.19 15.37 19.37
C HIS A 330 -20.47 16.49 20.14
N PHE A 331 -19.14 16.54 20.00
CA PHE A 331 -18.36 17.78 20.09
C PHE A 331 -17.98 18.19 18.67
N GLY A 332 -18.99 18.60 17.90
CA GLY A 332 -18.85 19.07 16.52
C GLY A 332 -18.24 20.47 16.49
N GLY A 333 -16.90 20.53 16.55
CA GLY A 333 -16.14 21.71 16.15
C GLY A 333 -15.64 21.52 14.71
N PRO A 334 -15.86 22.46 13.78
CA PRO A 334 -15.49 22.30 12.35
C PRO A 334 -14.01 22.05 12.00
N ASP A 335 -13.10 21.82 12.95
CA ASP A 335 -11.83 21.12 12.65
C ASP A 335 -12.06 19.61 12.35
N TYR A 336 -13.24 19.07 12.71
CA TYR A 336 -13.78 17.78 12.28
C TYR A 336 -14.55 17.82 10.95
N GLU A 337 -14.74 19.01 10.35
CA GLU A 337 -15.39 19.19 9.05
C GLU A 337 -14.36 19.69 8.01
N GLU A 338 -13.56 20.69 8.40
CA GLU A 338 -12.62 21.42 7.54
C GLU A 338 -11.13 21.19 7.89
N GLY A 339 -10.82 20.55 9.02
CA GLY A 339 -9.45 20.38 9.51
C GLY A 339 -8.77 19.05 9.12
N PRO A 340 -7.49 18.83 9.51
CA PRO A 340 -6.75 17.61 9.22
C PRO A 340 -7.29 16.35 9.93
N ASN A 341 -8.25 16.51 10.85
CA ASN A 341 -8.95 15.42 11.54
C ASN A 341 -10.38 15.21 10.99
N SER A 342 -10.73 15.85 9.86
CA SER A 342 -12.05 15.73 9.26
C SER A 342 -12.34 14.31 8.75
N LEU A 343 -13.55 13.82 9.00
CA LEU A 343 -14.06 12.55 8.48
C LEU A 343 -14.65 12.74 7.07
N ILE A 344 -13.87 13.37 6.20
CA ILE A 344 -14.16 13.51 4.77
C ILE A 344 -14.26 12.11 4.14
N ASN A 345 -15.27 11.91 3.28
CA ASN A 345 -15.39 10.69 2.47
C ASN A 345 -14.35 10.71 1.34
N GLU A 346 -13.95 9.54 0.84
CA GLU A 346 -12.86 9.45 -0.14
C GLU A 346 -13.18 10.22 -1.43
N ASP A 347 -14.43 10.22 -1.89
CA ASP A 347 -14.88 10.90 -3.10
C ASP A 347 -14.71 12.43 -3.01
N GLU A 348 -15.15 13.04 -1.91
CA GLU A 348 -15.01 14.48 -1.66
C GLU A 348 -13.53 14.91 -1.47
N PHE A 349 -12.68 14.01 -0.96
CA PHE A 349 -11.24 14.20 -0.98
C PHE A 349 -10.68 14.18 -2.40
N PHE A 350 -11.12 13.25 -3.25
CA PHE A 350 -10.67 13.16 -4.64
C PHE A 350 -11.08 14.39 -5.47
N ASP A 351 -12.33 14.83 -5.38
CA ASP A 351 -12.82 16.06 -6.03
C ASP A 351 -11.99 17.29 -5.62
N ALA A 352 -11.63 17.40 -4.34
CA ALA A 352 -10.81 18.51 -3.85
C ALA A 352 -9.34 18.43 -4.25
N VAL A 353 -8.76 17.22 -4.34
CA VAL A 353 -7.39 17.00 -4.85
C VAL A 353 -7.34 17.33 -6.34
N GLU A 354 -8.31 16.86 -7.12
CA GLU A 354 -8.43 17.18 -8.55
C GLU A 354 -8.61 18.69 -8.77
N ALA A 355 -9.58 19.31 -8.09
CA ALA A 355 -9.82 20.75 -8.17
C ALA A 355 -8.62 21.60 -7.69
N ALA A 356 -7.84 21.13 -6.71
CA ALA A 356 -6.63 21.84 -6.28
C ALA A 356 -5.52 21.83 -7.33
N LEU A 357 -5.38 20.71 -8.03
CA LEU A 357 -4.40 20.53 -9.09
C LEU A 357 -4.85 21.27 -10.37
N ASP A 358 -6.14 21.32 -10.68
CA ASP A 358 -6.73 22.20 -11.69
C ASP A 358 -6.48 23.69 -11.41
N ARG A 359 -6.58 24.11 -10.14
CA ARG A 359 -6.25 25.49 -9.71
C ARG A 359 -4.76 25.79 -9.90
N GLN A 360 -3.90 24.81 -9.66
CA GLN A 360 -2.46 24.94 -9.91
C GLN A 360 -2.18 25.06 -11.42
N ASP A 361 -2.76 24.19 -12.25
CA ASP A 361 -2.60 24.24 -13.71
C ASP A 361 -3.02 25.60 -14.30
N LYS A 362 -4.17 26.14 -13.87
CA LYS A 362 -4.63 27.49 -14.28
C LYS A 362 -3.66 28.60 -13.89
N MET A 363 -2.97 28.47 -12.76
CA MET A 363 -1.96 29.43 -12.31
C MET A 363 -0.67 29.30 -13.14
N GLU A 364 -0.30 28.08 -13.53
CA GLU A 364 0.87 27.81 -14.37
C GLU A 364 0.65 28.23 -15.83
N GLU A 365 -0.55 28.03 -16.40
CA GLU A 365 -0.94 28.54 -17.72
C GLU A 365 -0.89 30.07 -17.79
N GLN A 366 -1.38 30.76 -16.75
CA GLN A 366 -1.26 32.23 -16.65
C GLN A 366 0.21 32.67 -16.62
N CYS A 367 1.04 32.04 -15.79
CA CYS A 367 2.48 32.32 -15.70
C CYS A 367 3.24 32.06 -17.01
N GLN A 368 2.92 30.97 -17.73
CA GLN A 368 3.49 30.68 -19.05
C GLN A 368 3.05 31.73 -20.09
N THR A 369 1.77 32.13 -20.08
CA THR A 369 1.24 33.14 -21.01
C THR A 369 1.91 34.50 -20.82
N GLU A 370 2.19 34.90 -19.57
CA GLU A 370 2.94 36.12 -19.28
C GLU A 370 4.41 36.05 -19.75
N LYS A 371 5.09 34.91 -19.54
CA LYS A 371 6.48 34.71 -20.02
C LYS A 371 6.59 34.81 -21.55
N THR A 372 5.67 34.17 -22.29
CA THR A 372 5.64 34.22 -23.76
C THR A 372 5.41 35.65 -24.28
N ARG A 373 4.70 36.50 -23.51
CA ARG A 373 4.51 37.92 -23.85
C ARG A 373 5.78 38.75 -23.73
N VAL A 374 6.66 38.43 -22.78
CA VAL A 374 7.92 39.14 -22.52
C VAL A 374 9.04 38.69 -23.48
N GLN A 375 9.08 37.42 -23.85
CA GLN A 375 10.17 36.88 -24.68
C GLN A 375 10.10 37.29 -26.17
N ARG A 376 9.03 37.97 -26.61
CA ARG A 376 8.79 38.34 -28.02
C ARG A 376 9.65 39.50 -28.54
N SER A 377 10.61 40.00 -27.76
CA SER A 377 11.44 41.17 -28.10
C SER A 377 12.95 40.92 -27.96
N SER A 378 13.53 40.10 -28.84
CA SER A 378 14.92 40.26 -29.30
C SER A 378 15.18 39.53 -30.64
N PRO A 379 16.07 40.03 -31.52
CA PRO A 379 16.36 39.41 -32.82
C PRO A 379 17.53 38.42 -32.75
N VAL A 380 17.53 37.42 -33.65
CA VAL A 380 18.57 36.38 -33.78
C VAL A 380 19.55 36.72 -34.91
N PRO A 381 20.88 36.58 -34.73
CA PRO A 381 21.87 36.70 -35.81
C PRO A 381 22.09 35.37 -36.57
N PRO A 382 22.58 35.38 -37.82
CA PRO A 382 22.51 34.22 -38.72
C PRO A 382 23.78 33.35 -38.79
N GLY A 383 23.57 32.03 -38.77
CA GLY A 383 24.09 31.05 -39.74
C GLY A 383 25.59 30.71 -39.83
N ASP A 384 25.89 29.42 -39.89
CA ASP A 384 26.74 28.87 -40.96
C ASP A 384 26.48 27.36 -41.18
N VAL A 385 26.72 26.88 -42.41
CA VAL A 385 26.37 25.53 -42.90
C VAL A 385 27.60 24.83 -43.47
N TYR A 386 27.79 23.55 -43.15
CA TYR A 386 28.67 22.67 -43.93
C TYR A 386 28.07 21.29 -44.15
N SER A 387 28.06 20.87 -45.42
CA SER A 387 27.62 19.54 -45.87
C SER A 387 28.81 18.59 -46.02
N SER A 388 28.57 17.30 -45.89
CA SER A 388 29.44 16.25 -46.46
C SER A 388 28.62 15.04 -46.91
N SER A 389 28.98 14.47 -48.06
CA SER A 389 28.29 13.38 -48.74
C SER A 389 29.26 12.23 -48.98
N GLY A 390 28.85 10.95 -48.90
CA GLY A 390 29.73 9.89 -49.43
C GLY A 390 29.48 8.42 -49.09
N SER A 391 28.57 7.79 -49.86
CA SER A 391 28.71 6.44 -50.45
C SER A 391 28.78 5.14 -49.62
N HIS A 392 27.89 4.22 -50.00
CA HIS A 392 27.88 2.77 -49.71
C HIS A 392 29.16 2.01 -50.12
N ARG A 393 29.43 0.83 -49.52
CA ARG A 393 29.22 -0.50 -50.18
C ARG A 393 29.68 -1.76 -49.39
N PHE A 394 28.95 -2.85 -49.68
CA PHE A 394 29.26 -4.29 -49.58
C PHE A 394 29.30 -5.01 -48.23
N ALA A 395 29.02 -6.31 -48.30
CA ALA A 395 28.52 -7.18 -47.23
C ALA A 395 29.28 -8.51 -47.17
N ASP A 396 29.21 -9.22 -46.04
CA ASP A 396 29.23 -10.69 -46.07
C ASP A 396 28.63 -11.35 -44.80
N LYS A 397 27.59 -12.16 -45.04
CA LYS A 397 27.18 -13.45 -44.41
C LYS A 397 27.04 -13.65 -42.87
N PRO A 398 26.20 -14.64 -42.47
CA PRO A 398 25.42 -14.52 -41.24
C PRO A 398 25.97 -15.33 -40.06
N GLN A 399 25.83 -14.77 -38.85
CA GLN A 399 25.78 -15.51 -37.60
C GLN A 399 24.93 -14.75 -36.56
N ALA A 400 24.37 -15.52 -35.62
CA ALA A 400 23.46 -15.19 -34.51
C ALA A 400 23.17 -13.72 -34.17
N VAL A 401 21.89 -13.44 -33.83
CA VAL A 401 21.39 -12.15 -33.33
C VAL A 401 22.24 -11.65 -32.16
N ILE A 402 23.06 -10.63 -32.43
CA ILE A 402 23.77 -9.83 -31.44
C ILE A 402 23.40 -8.37 -31.74
N VAL A 403 22.77 -7.72 -30.78
CA VAL A 403 22.57 -6.26 -30.79
C VAL A 403 23.96 -5.64 -30.69
N ARG A 404 24.34 -4.83 -31.68
CA ARG A 404 25.59 -4.06 -31.66
C ARG A 404 25.25 -2.58 -31.58
N ALA A 405 25.38 -2.01 -30.39
CA ALA A 405 25.48 -0.56 -30.23
C ALA A 405 26.67 -0.02 -31.04
N VAL A 406 26.52 1.21 -31.56
CA VAL A 406 27.60 1.95 -32.22
C VAL A 406 28.72 2.21 -31.20
N PRO A 407 30.01 2.20 -31.57
CA PRO A 407 31.08 2.51 -30.62
C PRO A 407 30.91 3.93 -30.05
N HIS A 408 30.58 4.00 -28.76
CA HIS A 408 30.44 5.25 -28.00
C HIS A 408 31.64 5.47 -27.09
N GLU A 409 31.84 6.72 -26.66
CA GLU A 409 32.88 7.05 -25.69
C GLU A 409 32.65 6.28 -24.38
N VAL A 410 33.71 5.62 -23.90
CA VAL A 410 33.63 4.74 -22.73
C VAL A 410 33.75 5.58 -21.47
N HIS A 411 32.65 5.65 -20.71
CA HIS A 411 32.56 6.29 -19.41
C HIS A 411 32.30 5.23 -18.32
N ARG A 412 32.43 5.61 -17.05
CA ARG A 412 32.36 4.65 -15.92
C ARG A 412 31.04 3.88 -15.75
N PHE A 413 29.98 4.32 -16.43
CA PHE A 413 28.63 3.73 -16.41
C PHE A 413 28.24 3.07 -17.75
N SER A 414 29.16 2.91 -18.71
CA SER A 414 28.81 2.39 -20.04
C SER A 414 28.26 0.96 -20.00
N SER A 415 28.64 0.14 -19.01
CA SER A 415 28.12 -1.22 -18.84
C SER A 415 26.67 -1.21 -18.35
N GLU A 416 26.34 -0.41 -17.34
CA GLU A 416 24.98 -0.28 -16.82
C GLU A 416 24.05 0.35 -17.85
N VAL A 417 24.53 1.32 -18.65
CA VAL A 417 23.72 1.87 -19.76
C VAL A 417 23.38 0.78 -20.77
N GLU A 418 24.34 -0.03 -21.21
CA GLU A 418 24.08 -1.11 -22.18
C GLU A 418 23.12 -2.17 -21.63
N GLU A 419 23.29 -2.56 -20.36
CA GLU A 419 22.38 -3.48 -19.68
C GLU A 419 20.94 -2.93 -19.64
N MET A 420 20.76 -1.67 -19.23
CA MET A 420 19.45 -1.03 -19.14
C MET A 420 18.79 -0.86 -20.51
N VAL A 421 19.56 -0.47 -21.54
CA VAL A 421 19.09 -0.39 -22.93
C VAL A 421 18.62 -1.76 -23.42
N GLN A 422 19.42 -2.81 -23.22
CA GLN A 422 19.08 -4.17 -23.65
C GLN A 422 17.86 -4.72 -22.90
N ASN A 423 17.73 -4.45 -21.59
CA ASN A 423 16.55 -4.80 -20.81
C ASN A 423 15.28 -4.12 -21.36
N HIS A 424 15.33 -2.82 -21.68
CA HIS A 424 14.21 -2.12 -22.28
C HIS A 424 13.85 -2.66 -23.68
N MET A 425 14.83 -2.90 -24.55
CA MET A 425 14.59 -3.49 -25.87
C MET A 425 13.96 -4.89 -25.78
N THR A 426 14.33 -5.69 -24.77
CA THR A 426 13.85 -7.07 -24.60
C THR A 426 12.43 -7.14 -24.02
N TYR A 427 12.12 -6.30 -23.03
CA TYR A 427 10.88 -6.42 -22.24
C TYR A 427 9.88 -5.28 -22.48
N SER A 428 10.33 -4.05 -22.73
CA SER A 428 9.44 -2.88 -22.77
C SER A 428 8.65 -2.77 -24.07
N LEU A 429 9.11 -3.36 -25.18
CA LEU A 429 8.43 -3.35 -26.47
C LEU A 429 7.31 -4.41 -26.62
N GLN A 430 7.21 -5.39 -25.72
CA GLN A 430 6.21 -6.47 -25.79
C GLN A 430 4.78 -5.91 -25.70
N ASP A 431 3.85 -6.37 -26.54
CA ASP A 431 2.47 -5.87 -26.51
C ASP A 431 1.78 -6.21 -25.18
N VAL A 432 1.01 -5.26 -24.66
CA VAL A 432 0.24 -5.36 -23.41
C VAL A 432 -1.27 -5.26 -23.62
N GLY A 433 -1.74 -4.98 -24.84
CA GLY A 433 -3.17 -4.84 -25.13
C GLY A 433 -4.00 -6.10 -24.89
N GLY A 434 -3.36 -7.28 -24.88
CA GLY A 434 -3.97 -8.57 -24.55
C GLY A 434 -3.53 -9.18 -23.21
N ASP A 435 -2.68 -8.51 -22.43
CA ASP A 435 -2.19 -9.03 -21.14
C ASP A 435 -3.12 -8.60 -20.00
N ALA A 436 -3.84 -9.56 -19.42
CA ALA A 436 -4.76 -9.33 -18.31
C ALA A 436 -4.11 -8.75 -17.03
N ASN A 437 -2.77 -8.76 -16.93
CA ASN A 437 -2.04 -8.14 -15.83
C ASN A 437 -1.90 -6.61 -16.00
N TRP A 438 -2.20 -6.05 -17.19
CA TRP A 438 -2.15 -4.62 -17.46
C TRP A 438 -3.56 -4.03 -17.55
N GLN A 439 -3.82 -3.02 -16.74
CA GLN A 439 -5.05 -2.24 -16.76
C GLN A 439 -4.89 -1.05 -17.70
N LEU A 440 -5.74 -0.95 -18.73
CA LEU A 440 -5.86 0.29 -19.53
C LEU A 440 -6.52 1.37 -18.67
N VAL A 441 -5.80 2.46 -18.43
CA VAL A 441 -6.19 3.54 -17.51
C VAL A 441 -6.80 4.73 -18.27
N VAL A 442 -6.22 5.06 -19.42
CA VAL A 442 -6.62 6.17 -20.30
C VAL A 442 -6.40 5.77 -21.76
N GLU A 443 -7.35 6.12 -22.63
CA GLU A 443 -7.25 5.99 -24.08
C GLU A 443 -7.73 7.30 -24.72
N GLU A 444 -6.83 8.00 -25.42
CA GLU A 444 -7.08 9.26 -26.12
C GLU A 444 -6.57 9.16 -27.56
N GLY A 445 -7.46 8.76 -28.47
CA GLY A 445 -7.11 8.56 -29.88
C GLY A 445 -6.04 7.48 -30.05
N GLU A 446 -4.86 7.88 -30.55
CA GLU A 446 -3.69 6.99 -30.71
C GLU A 446 -2.89 6.81 -29.42
N MET A 447 -3.21 7.51 -28.31
CA MET A 447 -2.52 7.37 -27.03
C MET A 447 -3.24 6.37 -26.13
N LYS A 448 -2.51 5.37 -25.62
CA LYS A 448 -3.02 4.39 -24.64
C LYS A 448 -2.06 4.32 -23.45
N VAL A 449 -2.58 4.47 -22.24
CA VAL A 449 -1.81 4.43 -20.99
C VAL A 449 -2.28 3.28 -20.13
N TYR A 450 -1.37 2.36 -19.84
CA TYR A 450 -1.57 1.14 -19.06
C TYR A 450 -0.79 1.21 -17.74
N ARG A 451 -1.37 0.63 -16.68
CA ARG A 451 -0.67 0.39 -15.40
C ARG A 451 -0.81 -1.07 -14.97
N ARG A 452 0.12 -1.54 -14.15
CA ARG A 452 -0.07 -2.73 -13.31
C ARG A 452 0.01 -2.31 -11.86
N GLU A 453 -0.96 -2.69 -11.03
CA GLU A 453 -0.93 -2.36 -9.61
C GLU A 453 0.06 -3.28 -8.87
N VAL A 454 1.06 -2.67 -8.21
CA VAL A 454 2.14 -3.36 -7.49
C VAL A 454 2.46 -2.58 -6.22
N GLU A 455 2.40 -3.24 -5.08
CA GLU A 455 2.78 -2.68 -3.79
C GLU A 455 3.78 -3.60 -3.08
N GLU A 456 4.95 -3.05 -2.72
CA GLU A 456 5.96 -3.75 -1.93
C GLU A 456 6.12 -3.03 -0.58
N ASN A 457 5.91 -3.75 0.53
CA ASN A 457 5.99 -3.19 1.89
C ASN A 457 5.09 -1.96 2.13
N GLY A 458 3.96 -1.86 1.42
CA GLY A 458 3.05 -0.70 1.46
C GLY A 458 3.54 0.52 0.67
N ILE A 459 4.58 0.36 -0.15
CA ILE A 459 5.07 1.36 -1.11
C ILE A 459 4.53 0.99 -2.50
N VAL A 460 3.83 1.93 -3.15
CA VAL A 460 3.36 1.77 -4.54
C VAL A 460 4.54 1.81 -5.49
N LEU A 461 4.65 0.79 -6.34
CA LEU A 461 5.66 0.65 -7.40
C LEU A 461 5.02 0.52 -8.79
N ASP A 462 3.71 0.72 -8.91
CA ASP A 462 2.86 0.49 -10.09
C ASP A 462 3.60 0.75 -11.43
N PRO A 463 4.03 -0.30 -12.15
CA PRO A 463 4.66 -0.16 -13.45
C PRO A 463 3.70 0.48 -14.44
N LEU A 464 4.16 1.52 -15.14
CA LEU A 464 3.40 2.20 -16.17
C LEU A 464 4.02 1.94 -17.55
N LYS A 465 3.16 1.63 -18.51
CA LYS A 465 3.51 1.58 -19.93
C LYS A 465 2.48 2.36 -20.73
N ALA A 466 2.94 3.22 -21.63
CA ALA A 466 2.11 3.92 -22.58
C ALA A 466 2.59 3.69 -24.01
N THR A 467 1.65 3.65 -24.95
CA THR A 467 1.92 3.62 -26.39
C THR A 467 1.26 4.83 -27.06
N HIS A 468 1.92 5.40 -28.05
CA HIS A 468 1.38 6.53 -28.81
C HIS A 468 1.90 6.56 -30.25
N SER A 469 1.07 6.98 -31.22
CA SER A 469 1.45 7.16 -32.62
C SER A 469 1.41 8.66 -32.99
N VAL A 470 2.57 9.25 -33.27
CA VAL A 470 2.71 10.71 -33.54
C VAL A 470 3.12 10.95 -34.99
N LYS A 471 2.29 11.69 -35.74
CA LYS A 471 2.56 12.03 -37.14
C LYS A 471 3.54 13.21 -37.27
N GLY A 472 4.29 13.26 -38.36
CA GLY A 472 5.10 14.44 -38.71
C GLY A 472 6.49 14.54 -38.08
N VAL A 473 6.86 13.58 -37.23
CA VAL A 473 8.12 13.58 -36.46
C VAL A 473 8.81 12.23 -36.54
N THR A 474 10.13 12.20 -36.34
CA THR A 474 10.92 10.95 -36.23
C THR A 474 11.15 10.56 -34.78
N GLY A 475 11.56 9.30 -34.56
CA GLY A 475 12.03 8.85 -33.26
C GLY A 475 13.32 9.54 -32.79
N HIS A 476 14.18 10.00 -33.72
CA HIS A 476 15.36 10.79 -33.39
C HIS A 476 14.95 12.15 -32.81
N GLU A 477 14.05 12.87 -33.49
CA GLU A 477 13.54 14.16 -33.03
C GLU A 477 12.89 14.04 -31.65
N VAL A 478 12.01 13.03 -31.45
CA VAL A 478 11.36 12.79 -30.16
C VAL A 478 12.37 12.48 -29.05
N CYS A 479 13.35 11.60 -29.30
CA CYS A 479 14.38 11.29 -28.30
C CYS A 479 15.30 12.48 -27.99
N HIS A 480 15.66 13.28 -29.01
CA HIS A 480 16.49 14.47 -28.84
C HIS A 480 15.80 15.50 -27.92
N PHE A 481 14.54 15.86 -28.18
CA PHE A 481 13.81 16.83 -27.34
C PHE A 481 13.46 16.31 -25.93
N PHE A 482 13.47 14.99 -25.71
CA PHE A 482 13.27 14.39 -24.38
C PHE A 482 14.56 14.40 -23.55
N TRP A 483 15.69 14.04 -24.18
CA TRP A 483 17.00 13.95 -23.55
C TRP A 483 17.64 15.33 -23.33
N ASP A 484 17.61 16.21 -24.33
CA ASP A 484 18.28 17.51 -24.26
C ASP A 484 17.62 18.45 -23.23
N THR A 485 18.40 18.73 -22.19
CA THR A 485 17.99 19.55 -21.04
C THR A 485 17.69 21.00 -21.39
N ALA A 486 18.22 21.53 -22.50
CA ALA A 486 17.97 22.90 -22.94
C ALA A 486 16.48 23.16 -23.23
N TYR A 487 15.72 22.12 -23.57
CA TYR A 487 14.30 22.18 -23.85
C TYR A 487 13.39 21.76 -22.68
N ARG A 488 13.97 21.27 -21.57
CA ARG A 488 13.20 20.62 -20.49
C ARG A 488 12.08 21.53 -19.94
N ASN A 489 12.41 22.79 -19.68
CA ASN A 489 11.49 23.76 -19.06
C ASN A 489 10.34 24.22 -19.98
N ASP A 490 10.40 23.94 -21.29
CA ASP A 490 9.31 24.28 -22.21
C ASP A 490 8.14 23.31 -22.07
N TRP A 491 8.43 22.01 -21.85
CA TRP A 491 7.43 20.95 -21.84
C TRP A 491 7.17 20.32 -20.46
N GLU A 492 8.15 20.27 -19.57
CA GLU A 492 8.02 19.65 -18.25
C GLU A 492 7.27 20.55 -17.26
N THR A 493 6.37 19.95 -16.47
CA THR A 493 5.47 20.66 -15.54
C THR A 493 5.55 20.13 -14.12
N THR A 494 6.25 19.01 -13.85
CA THR A 494 6.32 18.37 -12.53
C THR A 494 7.58 18.72 -11.73
N ILE A 495 8.55 19.40 -12.35
CA ILE A 495 9.83 19.76 -11.74
C ILE A 495 9.76 21.13 -11.04
N GLU A 496 10.50 21.29 -9.95
CA GLU A 496 10.69 22.54 -9.22
C GLU A 496 12.13 23.08 -9.36
N ASN A 497 13.15 22.21 -9.25
CA ASN A 497 14.55 22.55 -9.52
C ASN A 497 15.24 21.43 -10.33
N PHE A 498 16.20 21.81 -11.18
CA PHE A 498 16.89 20.94 -12.13
C PHE A 498 18.35 21.33 -12.29
N SER A 499 19.27 20.37 -12.24
CA SER A 499 20.70 20.58 -12.48
C SER A 499 21.38 19.35 -13.07
N ILE A 500 22.21 19.56 -14.10
CA ILE A 500 23.19 18.55 -14.53
C ILE A 500 24.26 18.46 -13.44
N VAL A 501 24.49 17.26 -12.93
CA VAL A 501 25.54 16.96 -11.93
C VAL A 501 26.86 16.67 -12.65
N GLU A 502 26.79 15.91 -13.75
CA GLU A 502 27.96 15.55 -14.55
C GLU A 502 27.57 15.26 -16.00
N THR A 503 28.42 15.66 -16.96
CA THR A 503 28.33 15.20 -18.35
C THR A 503 29.33 14.06 -18.55
N LEU A 504 28.84 12.86 -18.90
CA LEU A 504 29.67 11.65 -19.05
C LEU A 504 30.18 11.48 -20.50
N SER A 505 29.36 11.89 -21.48
CA SER A 505 29.66 11.93 -22.91
C SER A 505 28.64 12.83 -23.63
N ASP A 506 28.82 13.06 -24.93
CA ASP A 506 27.86 13.77 -25.80
C ASP A 506 26.44 13.17 -25.83
N ASN A 507 26.25 11.96 -25.27
CA ASN A 507 24.98 11.23 -25.24
C ASN A 507 24.69 10.54 -23.90
N ALA A 508 25.36 10.95 -22.81
CA ALA A 508 25.09 10.50 -21.45
C ALA A 508 25.41 11.59 -20.41
N MET A 509 24.51 11.83 -19.46
CA MET A 509 24.70 12.79 -18.37
C MET A 509 24.02 12.31 -17.08
N ILE A 510 24.48 12.80 -15.93
CA ILE A 510 23.86 12.59 -14.62
C ILE A 510 23.11 13.86 -14.23
N VAL A 511 21.86 13.68 -13.81
CA VAL A 511 20.90 14.75 -13.54
C VAL A 511 20.35 14.60 -12.14
N TYR A 512 20.32 15.72 -11.42
CA TYR A 512 19.58 15.89 -10.17
C TYR A 512 18.38 16.79 -10.41
N GLN A 513 17.20 16.38 -9.95
CA GLN A 513 16.00 17.22 -10.00
C GLN A 513 15.12 17.00 -8.77
N THR A 514 14.38 18.05 -8.39
CA THR A 514 13.32 18.00 -7.38
C THR A 514 11.96 18.10 -8.07
N HIS A 515 11.02 17.27 -7.64
CA HIS A 515 9.64 17.34 -8.13
C HIS A 515 8.79 18.22 -7.21
N LYS A 516 7.77 18.86 -7.78
CA LYS A 516 6.73 19.59 -7.02
C LYS A 516 6.09 18.65 -6.00
N ARG A 517 5.83 19.16 -4.79
CA ARG A 517 5.38 18.33 -3.67
C ARG A 517 3.95 17.82 -3.86
N VAL A 518 3.79 16.50 -3.88
CA VAL A 518 2.49 15.80 -3.82
C VAL A 518 2.10 15.56 -2.36
N TRP A 519 1.22 16.40 -1.81
CA TRP A 519 0.69 16.28 -0.44
C TRP A 519 -0.22 15.05 -0.28
N PRO A 520 -0.29 14.39 0.90
CA PRO A 520 0.38 14.70 2.18
C PRO A 520 1.86 14.32 2.24
N ALA A 521 2.35 13.62 1.23
CA ALA A 521 3.69 13.07 1.24
C ALA A 521 4.78 14.17 1.22
N SER A 522 5.98 13.80 1.67
CA SER A 522 7.17 14.65 1.55
C SER A 522 7.53 14.93 0.09
N GLN A 523 8.27 16.02 -0.16
CA GLN A 523 8.81 16.30 -1.49
C GLN A 523 9.73 15.16 -1.95
N ARG A 524 9.79 14.90 -3.26
CA ARG A 524 10.68 13.91 -3.86
C ARG A 524 11.82 14.60 -4.61
N ASP A 525 13.03 14.12 -4.41
CA ASP A 525 14.14 14.35 -5.33
C ASP A 525 14.50 13.06 -6.06
N VAL A 526 15.14 13.19 -7.21
CA VAL A 526 15.66 12.05 -7.97
C VAL A 526 17.01 12.40 -8.57
N LEU A 527 17.92 11.44 -8.48
CA LEU A 527 19.24 11.46 -9.09
C LEU A 527 19.27 10.30 -10.10
N TYR A 528 19.62 10.60 -11.34
CA TYR A 528 19.55 9.61 -12.42
C TYR A 528 20.54 9.88 -13.55
N LEU A 529 20.99 8.81 -14.21
CA LEU A 529 21.72 8.87 -15.46
C LEU A 529 20.71 8.90 -16.62
N SER A 530 20.87 9.87 -17.51
CA SER A 530 20.10 10.05 -18.74
C SER A 530 20.98 9.77 -19.95
N ALA A 531 20.71 8.69 -20.68
CA ALA A 531 21.48 8.30 -21.86
C ALA A 531 20.59 8.13 -23.09
N MET A 532 21.05 8.66 -24.23
CA MET A 532 20.40 8.53 -25.54
C MET A 532 21.19 7.56 -26.42
N ARG A 533 20.50 6.62 -27.08
CA ARG A 533 21.09 5.59 -27.93
C ARG A 533 20.26 5.38 -29.20
N LYS A 534 20.95 5.05 -30.29
CA LYS A 534 20.36 4.51 -31.51
C LYS A 534 20.65 3.01 -31.56
N ILE A 535 19.62 2.18 -31.59
CA ILE A 535 19.73 0.75 -31.84
C ILE A 535 19.44 0.52 -33.32
N VAL A 536 20.46 0.08 -34.05
CA VAL A 536 20.37 -0.32 -35.45
C VAL A 536 20.03 -1.81 -35.54
N THR A 537 19.04 -2.14 -36.36
CA THR A 537 18.58 -3.50 -36.62
C THR A 537 19.36 -4.12 -37.78
N ASN A 538 19.83 -5.36 -37.63
CA ASN A 538 20.55 -6.08 -38.69
C ASN A 538 19.62 -6.63 -39.79
N ASN A 539 18.31 -6.36 -39.71
CA ASN A 539 17.27 -6.82 -40.61
C ASN A 539 16.63 -5.59 -41.27
N GLU A 540 16.73 -5.48 -42.59
CA GLU A 540 16.23 -4.32 -43.37
C GLU A 540 14.71 -4.09 -43.22
N ASN A 541 13.96 -5.07 -42.69
CA ASN A 541 12.52 -4.96 -42.46
C ASN A 541 12.15 -4.34 -41.09
N ASP A 542 13.07 -4.29 -40.13
CA ASP A 542 12.80 -3.78 -38.79
C ASP A 542 13.29 -2.32 -38.68
N PRO A 543 12.47 -1.37 -38.19
CA PRO A 543 12.85 0.04 -38.14
C PRO A 543 13.94 0.30 -37.09
N ASP A 544 14.87 1.20 -37.44
CA ASP A 544 15.81 1.81 -36.49
C ASP A 544 15.05 2.32 -35.25
N THR A 545 15.56 1.95 -34.07
CA THR A 545 14.95 2.31 -32.80
C THR A 545 15.81 3.33 -32.07
N TRP A 546 15.24 4.50 -31.77
CA TRP A 546 15.86 5.49 -30.89
C TRP A 546 15.33 5.30 -29.47
N LEU A 547 16.22 5.40 -28.48
CA LEU A 547 15.89 5.16 -27.08
C LEU A 547 16.58 6.19 -26.18
N VAL A 548 15.83 6.71 -25.21
CA VAL A 548 16.40 7.44 -24.06
C VAL A 548 16.04 6.67 -22.79
N CYS A 549 17.05 6.27 -22.01
CA CYS A 549 16.86 5.69 -20.69
C CYS A 549 17.27 6.68 -19.58
N ASN A 550 16.41 6.78 -18.56
CA ASN A 550 16.59 7.60 -17.37
C ASN A 550 16.48 6.68 -16.15
N PHE A 551 17.62 6.31 -15.56
CA PHE A 551 17.65 5.36 -14.44
C PHE A 551 18.49 5.85 -13.27
N SER A 552 18.04 5.58 -12.04
CA SER A 552 18.70 6.10 -10.85
C SER A 552 20.10 5.51 -10.63
N VAL A 553 21.04 6.41 -10.33
CA VAL A 553 22.44 6.10 -9.97
C VAL A 553 22.80 6.90 -8.71
N ASP A 554 23.86 6.48 -8.02
CA ASP A 554 24.43 7.22 -6.89
C ASP A 554 25.58 8.15 -7.38
N HIS A 555 25.75 9.31 -6.73
CA HIS A 555 26.80 10.28 -7.06
C HIS A 555 27.21 11.07 -5.80
N ASP A 556 28.50 11.26 -5.59
CA ASP A 556 29.03 11.85 -4.36
C ASP A 556 28.55 13.28 -4.12
N ASP A 557 28.48 14.11 -5.18
CA ASP A 557 28.00 15.50 -5.11
C ASP A 557 26.48 15.64 -4.91
N ALA A 558 25.71 14.55 -4.88
CA ALA A 558 24.24 14.56 -4.84
C ALA A 558 23.66 13.68 -3.69
N GLN A 559 24.26 13.82 -2.51
CA GLN A 559 23.85 13.19 -1.26
C GLN A 559 22.35 13.41 -0.93
N VAL A 560 21.79 12.51 -0.13
CA VAL A 560 20.38 12.57 0.27
C VAL A 560 20.16 13.74 1.24
N SER A 561 19.31 14.69 0.83
CA SER A 561 18.91 15.85 1.63
C SER A 561 17.80 15.48 2.64
N SER A 562 17.82 16.08 3.83
CA SER A 562 16.71 15.93 4.80
C SER A 562 15.41 16.61 4.37
N ARG A 563 15.43 17.42 3.31
CA ARG A 563 14.25 18.15 2.77
C ARG A 563 13.39 17.28 1.84
N CYS A 564 13.99 16.26 1.21
CA CYS A 564 13.36 15.44 0.18
C CYS A 564 13.52 13.94 0.47
N VAL A 565 12.58 13.13 -0.01
CA VAL A 565 12.72 11.67 -0.06
C VAL A 565 13.25 11.27 -1.43
N ARG A 566 14.37 10.55 -1.47
CA ARG A 566 15.01 10.10 -2.72
C ARG A 566 14.16 9.03 -3.41
N ALA A 567 13.47 9.41 -4.47
CA ALA A 567 12.85 8.45 -5.38
C ALA A 567 13.92 7.69 -6.19
N LYS A 568 13.59 6.48 -6.63
CA LYS A 568 14.36 5.75 -7.63
C LYS A 568 13.51 5.52 -8.88
N ILE A 569 14.07 5.78 -10.05
CA ILE A 569 13.37 5.64 -11.33
C ILE A 569 14.08 4.64 -12.24
N ASN A 570 13.29 4.00 -13.09
CA ASN A 570 13.75 3.41 -14.34
C ASN A 570 12.71 3.70 -15.43
N ILE A 571 13.01 4.68 -16.28
CA ILE A 571 12.13 5.23 -17.31
C ILE A 571 12.80 5.07 -18.67
N ALA A 572 12.04 4.68 -19.70
CA ALA A 572 12.53 4.72 -21.07
C ALA A 572 11.50 5.33 -22.03
N MET A 573 11.99 6.18 -22.93
CA MET A 573 11.28 6.68 -24.11
C MET A 573 11.84 5.94 -25.32
N ILE A 574 11.05 5.04 -25.93
CA ILE A 574 11.48 4.16 -27.01
C ILE A 574 10.68 4.51 -28.27
N CYS A 575 11.37 4.87 -29.35
CA CYS A 575 10.74 5.45 -30.54
C CYS A 575 11.17 4.70 -31.82
N GLN A 576 10.19 4.33 -32.64
CA GLN A 576 10.40 3.70 -33.96
C GLN A 576 9.78 4.57 -35.05
N THR A 577 10.60 5.00 -36.02
CA THR A 577 10.12 5.80 -37.16
C THR A 577 9.58 4.89 -38.25
N LEU A 578 8.30 5.02 -38.58
CA LEU A 578 7.72 4.43 -39.79
C LEU A 578 7.64 5.50 -40.87
N VAL A 579 8.21 5.20 -42.03
CA VAL A 579 8.17 6.06 -43.22
C VAL A 579 7.29 5.39 -44.27
N SER A 580 6.25 6.09 -44.73
CA SER A 580 5.46 5.67 -45.88
C SER A 580 6.10 6.22 -47.16
N PRO A 581 6.74 5.41 -48.03
CA PRO A 581 7.45 5.92 -49.19
C PRO A 581 6.53 6.76 -50.09
N PRO A 582 6.94 7.97 -50.50
CA PRO A 582 6.12 8.82 -51.35
C PRO A 582 6.01 8.25 -52.78
N GLU A 583 4.98 8.65 -53.51
CA GLU A 583 4.78 8.22 -54.90
C GLU A 583 5.81 8.86 -55.85
N GLY A 584 6.69 8.03 -56.42
CA GLY A 584 7.76 8.43 -57.36
C GLY A 584 9.00 8.98 -56.66
N ASP A 585 9.88 9.65 -57.41
CA ASP A 585 11.14 10.25 -56.92
C ASP A 585 10.92 11.55 -56.12
N LYS A 586 9.90 11.59 -55.25
CA LYS A 586 9.64 12.72 -54.35
C LYS A 586 10.45 12.56 -53.06
N GLU A 587 10.91 13.66 -52.49
CA GLU A 587 11.51 13.66 -51.15
C GLU A 587 10.47 13.28 -50.08
N ILE A 588 10.93 12.63 -49.01
CA ILE A 588 10.08 12.25 -47.87
C ILE A 588 9.62 13.53 -47.16
N SER A 589 8.31 13.75 -47.10
CA SER A 589 7.72 14.88 -46.36
C SER A 589 7.36 14.46 -44.92
N ARG A 590 7.07 15.43 -44.05
CA ARG A 590 6.58 15.12 -42.69
C ARG A 590 5.25 14.35 -42.70
N ASP A 591 4.40 14.54 -43.71
CA ASP A 591 3.13 13.80 -43.85
C ASP A 591 3.35 12.29 -44.10
N ASN A 592 4.55 11.90 -44.54
CA ASN A 592 4.95 10.50 -44.72
C ASN A 592 5.46 9.83 -43.44
N LEU A 593 5.63 10.58 -42.33
CA LEU A 593 6.26 10.10 -41.10
C LEU A 593 5.23 9.77 -40.01
N LEU A 594 5.44 8.62 -39.36
CA LEU A 594 4.76 8.23 -38.13
C LEU A 594 5.76 7.68 -37.12
N CYS A 595 5.98 8.40 -36.03
CA CYS A 595 6.74 7.91 -34.88
C CYS A 595 5.84 7.07 -33.97
N LYS A 596 6.15 5.78 -33.83
CA LYS A 596 5.58 4.94 -32.77
C LYS A 596 6.41 5.10 -31.51
N ILE A 597 5.76 5.54 -30.43
CA ILE A 597 6.35 5.75 -29.12
C ILE A 597 5.88 4.63 -28.18
N THR A 598 6.81 4.02 -27.47
CA THR A 598 6.56 3.25 -26.25
C THR A 598 7.29 3.93 -25.11
N TYR A 599 6.52 4.46 -24.16
CA TYR A 599 7.02 5.07 -22.94
C TYR A 599 6.80 4.11 -21.78
N VAL A 600 7.82 3.84 -20.97
CA VAL A 600 7.69 3.04 -19.74
C VAL A 600 8.26 3.81 -18.57
N ALA A 601 7.59 3.71 -17.42
CA ALA A 601 8.04 4.32 -16.18
C ALA A 601 7.82 3.36 -15.00
N ASN A 602 8.92 2.96 -14.37
CA ASN A 602 8.91 2.27 -13.08
C ASN A 602 9.46 3.26 -12.05
N VAL A 603 8.63 3.67 -11.09
CA VAL A 603 8.97 4.69 -10.10
C VAL A 603 8.78 4.12 -8.70
N ASN A 604 9.87 4.03 -7.95
CA ASN A 604 9.84 3.80 -6.51
C ASN A 604 9.87 5.18 -5.81
N PRO A 605 8.83 5.57 -5.04
CA PRO A 605 8.76 6.88 -4.40
C PRO A 605 9.68 7.03 -3.18
N GLY A 606 10.55 6.05 -2.90
CA GLY A 606 11.63 6.11 -1.90
C GLY A 606 11.19 5.94 -0.44
N GLY A 607 9.89 6.00 -0.17
CA GLY A 607 9.31 5.99 1.16
C GLY A 607 7.82 6.26 1.11
N TRP A 608 7.20 6.42 2.28
CA TRP A 608 5.74 6.50 2.42
C TRP A 608 5.09 7.60 1.56
N ALA A 609 4.01 7.24 0.90
CA ALA A 609 3.05 8.11 0.22
C ALA A 609 1.71 7.35 0.11
N PRO A 610 0.55 8.01 0.22
CA PRO A 610 -0.74 7.32 0.09
C PRO A 610 -0.93 6.74 -1.31
N ALA A 611 -1.30 5.46 -1.39
CA ALA A 611 -1.43 4.76 -2.66
C ALA A 611 -2.50 5.37 -3.59
N SER A 612 -3.64 5.76 -3.01
CA SER A 612 -4.73 6.45 -3.73
C SER A 612 -4.28 7.77 -4.35
N VAL A 613 -3.54 8.59 -3.60
CA VAL A 613 -2.99 9.87 -4.08
C VAL A 613 -2.00 9.64 -5.22
N LEU A 614 -1.04 8.72 -5.06
CA LEU A 614 -0.08 8.41 -6.14
C LEU A 614 -0.78 7.91 -7.41
N ARG A 615 -1.76 7.02 -7.27
CA ARG A 615 -2.53 6.48 -8.41
C ARG A 615 -3.37 7.55 -9.11
N ALA A 616 -3.95 8.49 -8.37
CA ALA A 616 -4.70 9.61 -8.94
C ALA A 616 -3.77 10.58 -9.69
N VAL A 617 -2.66 11.00 -9.09
CA VAL A 617 -1.67 11.87 -9.74
C VAL A 617 -1.09 11.20 -10.98
N ALA A 618 -0.68 9.93 -10.91
CA ALA A 618 -0.17 9.20 -12.07
C ALA A 618 -1.21 9.08 -13.19
N LYS A 619 -2.48 8.79 -12.87
CA LYS A 619 -3.56 8.69 -13.85
C LYS A 619 -3.75 9.98 -14.66
N ARG A 620 -3.52 11.16 -14.08
CA ARG A 620 -3.65 12.44 -14.78
C ARG A 620 -2.34 12.92 -15.42
N GLU A 621 -1.22 12.91 -14.68
CA GLU A 621 0.01 13.56 -15.14
C GLU A 621 0.70 12.82 -16.29
N TYR A 622 0.66 11.48 -16.37
CA TYR A 622 1.34 10.77 -17.46
C TYR A 622 0.68 10.99 -18.85
N PRO A 623 -0.66 10.90 -19.02
CA PRO A 623 -1.32 11.29 -20.28
C PRO A 623 -1.07 12.77 -20.63
N LYS A 624 -1.15 13.66 -19.64
CA LYS A 624 -0.90 15.11 -19.80
C LYS A 624 0.52 15.40 -20.26
N PHE A 625 1.53 14.77 -19.64
CA PHE A 625 2.94 14.81 -20.06
C PHE A 625 3.08 14.36 -21.51
N LEU A 626 2.62 13.14 -21.86
CA LEU A 626 2.80 12.59 -23.20
C LEU A 626 2.18 13.51 -24.26
N LYS A 627 0.93 13.95 -24.05
CA LYS A 627 0.20 14.84 -24.94
C LYS A 627 0.88 16.20 -25.10
N ARG A 628 1.34 16.83 -24.01
CA ARG A 628 2.06 18.11 -24.05
C ARG A 628 3.41 17.96 -24.75
N PHE A 629 4.17 16.94 -24.41
CA PHE A 629 5.49 16.69 -24.94
C PHE A 629 5.48 16.36 -26.44
N THR A 630 4.61 15.47 -26.91
CA THR A 630 4.55 15.12 -28.34
C THR A 630 4.05 16.28 -29.20
N SER A 631 3.07 17.05 -28.69
CA SER A 631 2.62 18.29 -29.35
C SER A 631 3.74 19.33 -29.44
N TYR A 632 4.53 19.49 -28.37
CA TYR A 632 5.70 20.36 -28.34
C TYR A 632 6.77 19.96 -29.38
N VAL A 633 7.06 18.67 -29.54
CA VAL A 633 7.99 18.17 -30.58
C VAL A 633 7.45 18.47 -31.98
N GLN A 634 6.15 18.22 -32.23
CA GLN A 634 5.52 18.58 -33.52
C GLN A 634 5.64 20.08 -33.82
N GLU A 635 5.36 20.95 -32.85
CA GLU A 635 5.50 22.41 -33.01
C GLU A 635 6.96 22.82 -33.29
N LYS A 636 7.92 22.31 -32.51
CA LYS A 636 9.34 22.68 -32.65
C LYS A 636 10.01 22.12 -33.90
N THR A 637 9.44 21.10 -34.54
CA THR A 637 9.95 20.49 -35.79
C THR A 637 9.22 20.99 -37.05
N ALA A 638 8.02 21.58 -36.91
CA ALA A 638 7.25 22.10 -38.02
C ALA A 638 8.05 23.09 -38.88
N GLY A 639 8.07 22.87 -40.19
CA GLY A 639 8.82 23.70 -41.16
C GLY A 639 10.35 23.53 -41.12
N LYS A 640 10.91 22.68 -40.25
CA LYS A 640 12.35 22.36 -40.23
C LYS A 640 12.67 21.10 -41.05
N PRO A 641 13.89 20.97 -41.59
CA PRO A 641 14.39 19.73 -42.18
C PRO A 641 14.20 18.53 -41.25
N ILE A 642 13.95 17.35 -41.82
CA ILE A 642 13.71 16.12 -41.07
C ILE A 642 15.06 15.55 -40.59
N LEU A 643 15.15 15.24 -39.29
CA LEU A 643 16.28 14.54 -38.69
C LEU A 643 15.91 13.07 -38.47
N PHE A 644 16.57 12.12 -39.15
CA PHE A 644 16.28 10.67 -39.10
C PHE A 644 17.09 9.90 -38.04
#